data_AF-A0A3D9GKW8-F1
#
_entry.id   AF-A0A3D9GKW8-F1
#
_cell.length_a   1.000
_cell.length_b   1.000
_cell.length_c   1.000
_cell.angle_alpha   90.00
_cell.angle_beta   90.00
_cell.angle_gamma   90.00
#
_symmetry.space_group_name_H-M   'P 1'
#
loop_
_entity.id
_entity.type
_entity.pdbx_description
1 polymer ?
#
loop_
_entity_poly.entity_id
_entity_poly.type
_entity_poly.pdbx_seq_one_letter_code
_entity_poly.pdbx_strand_id
1 'polypeptide(L)'
;MRAKDFYRPEESKANPDYRVVIEDLEAYRETVLPHGPQYIIVGDVHECVEELKGLLLSYGFRIEAGKLLAGEKLRSTKVILAGDWIDKGKQTREIIEFLYENQERFLFVLGNHENFVYKYLRGEIQGVDRELLQTYFDSTETLANDDKLLVMFNELVEKAKPFYRYVGTDGPSYYVTHAPCMKKYIGKLDAQSARHQRNFRIDREAPLEEQLSFLKDEAVGNHPYHIFGHVAAKQAFRIRNKIHLDTGAVHGNGLTSVTVSFKPFMKSHKSRMSVLTEELPVLFQEKRKVSVQDLGEDDIRRLHYCSRHKINFISGTMSPADKDMEANELESLKRGLDYFKENGVLKVALQPKYMGSRCNIYLHLDVEQCFAVSRNGYKVKQVDLTEVYHRLLAKFGPYMQERGIRMIILDGELMPWNALGEGLIQRQFKPIEKALEGELSFLQDHGFETALQSLTEQYQASGFEQDQYRMPKKDLSDKYGASVYQNYKHIHEIVERSVSLAQHIEAYETYKRQLELYAEAGEMEYRPFAILKIVFENGGEELPQWSTSEMYGFLSDDESVSLDLSEPESYAEAGRFFAKLTTEKHMEGVVIKPEAWDGRTVPYMKVRNPDYLSIIYGYDYRFPHKYRKLLKQKSISRKLRTSQNEYRLGLRMLGVKYDEIEPMHAAYQEAAANLLFEVAQEQEIDPRL
;
A
#
# COMPACT_ATOMS: atom_id res chain seq x y z
N MET A 1 -32.00 -6.25 30.58
CA MET A 1 -33.25 -5.78 29.92
C MET A 1 -33.22 -6.22 28.46
N ARG A 2 -34.19 -7.05 28.06
CA ARG A 2 -34.42 -7.57 26.70
C ARG A 2 -35.60 -6.81 26.09
N ALA A 3 -35.73 -6.77 24.75
CA ALA A 3 -36.83 -6.05 24.09
C ALA A 3 -38.23 -6.51 24.56
N LYS A 4 -38.39 -7.80 24.85
CA LYS A 4 -39.60 -8.40 25.44
C LYS A 4 -39.97 -7.88 26.83
N ASP A 5 -39.05 -7.21 27.51
CA ASP A 5 -39.30 -6.61 28.82
C ASP A 5 -40.04 -5.25 28.67
N PHE A 6 -40.07 -4.63 27.47
CA PHE A 6 -40.73 -3.33 27.21
C PHE A 6 -42.03 -3.45 26.42
N TYR A 7 -42.25 -4.58 25.76
CA TYR A 7 -43.41 -4.85 24.91
C TYR A 7 -43.80 -6.32 25.06
N ARG A 8 -45.05 -6.58 25.44
CA ARG A 8 -45.64 -7.92 25.58
C ARG A 8 -46.18 -8.34 24.21
N PRO A 9 -45.46 -9.20 23.46
CA PRO A 9 -45.82 -9.48 22.07
C PRO A 9 -47.17 -10.19 21.95
N GLU A 10 -47.47 -11.05 22.91
CA GLU A 10 -48.73 -11.81 23.03
C GLU A 10 -49.95 -10.90 23.22
N GLU A 11 -49.77 -9.74 23.86
CA GLU A 11 -50.84 -8.78 24.14
C GLU A 11 -50.82 -7.58 23.19
N SER A 12 -49.78 -7.47 22.34
CA SER A 12 -49.49 -6.29 21.52
C SER A 12 -49.46 -4.96 22.31
N LYS A 13 -49.11 -5.01 23.61
CA LYS A 13 -49.11 -3.86 24.53
C LYS A 13 -47.72 -3.57 25.08
N ALA A 14 -47.44 -2.30 25.35
CA ALA A 14 -46.24 -1.90 26.10
C ALA A 14 -46.29 -2.49 27.51
N ASN A 15 -45.14 -2.91 28.05
CA ASN A 15 -45.08 -3.42 29.41
C ASN A 15 -45.37 -2.26 30.39
N PRO A 16 -46.45 -2.32 31.20
CA PRO A 16 -46.82 -1.23 32.11
C PRO A 16 -45.77 -0.91 33.17
N ASP A 17 -44.86 -1.84 33.46
CA ASP A 17 -43.74 -1.64 34.40
C ASP A 17 -42.69 -0.64 33.89
N TYR A 18 -42.74 -0.30 32.60
CA TYR A 18 -41.83 0.64 31.96
C TYR A 18 -42.60 1.80 31.32
N ARG A 19 -42.32 3.01 31.79
CA ARG A 19 -42.87 4.24 31.20
C ARG A 19 -41.79 4.95 30.39
N VAL A 20 -42.03 5.10 29.10
CA VAL A 20 -41.24 5.99 28.23
C VAL A 20 -41.95 7.33 28.17
N VAL A 21 -41.26 8.40 28.57
CA VAL A 21 -41.76 9.76 28.44
C VAL A 21 -41.02 10.41 27.29
N ILE A 22 -41.77 10.90 26.30
CA ILE A 22 -41.24 11.75 25.23
C ILE A 22 -41.72 13.15 25.57
N GLU A 23 -40.81 13.99 26.09
CA GLU A 23 -41.14 15.36 26.51
C GLU A 23 -41.53 16.23 25.32
N ASP A 24 -40.90 16.01 24.17
CA ASP A 24 -41.17 16.69 22.90
C ASP A 24 -41.32 15.67 21.76
N LEU A 25 -42.57 15.29 21.48
CA LEU A 25 -42.89 14.29 20.46
C LEU A 25 -42.64 14.81 19.04
N GLU A 26 -42.87 16.10 18.79
CA GLU A 26 -42.71 16.68 17.46
C GLU A 26 -41.22 16.71 17.09
N ALA A 27 -40.38 17.26 17.97
CA ALA A 27 -38.93 17.28 17.76
C ALA A 27 -38.36 15.87 17.60
N TYR A 28 -38.87 14.88 18.36
CA TYR A 28 -38.43 13.50 18.21
C TYR A 28 -38.83 12.91 16.86
N ARG A 29 -40.06 13.14 16.40
CA ARG A 29 -40.53 12.63 15.10
C ARG A 29 -39.73 13.20 13.93
N GLU A 30 -39.27 14.44 14.01
CA GLU A 30 -38.42 15.06 12.99
C GLU A 30 -37.04 14.40 12.85
N THR A 31 -36.55 13.70 13.89
CA THR A 31 -35.32 12.90 13.79
C THR A 31 -35.53 11.56 13.08
N VAL A 32 -36.78 11.14 12.86
CA VAL A 32 -37.10 9.85 12.24
C VAL A 32 -37.18 10.01 10.72
N LEU A 33 -36.30 9.28 10.02
CA LEU A 33 -36.24 9.28 8.57
C LEU A 33 -37.45 8.53 7.98
N PRO A 34 -38.17 9.12 7.01
CA PRO A 34 -39.29 8.46 6.36
C PRO A 34 -38.85 7.25 5.52
N HIS A 35 -39.75 6.29 5.35
CA HIS A 35 -39.55 5.19 4.40
C HIS A 35 -39.79 5.67 2.96
N GLY A 36 -39.12 5.05 2.00
CA GLY A 36 -39.26 5.34 0.56
C GLY A 36 -37.98 5.93 -0.06
N PRO A 37 -37.45 7.05 0.46
CA PRO A 37 -36.16 7.59 0.04
C PRO A 37 -34.99 6.62 0.29
N GLN A 38 -33.99 6.67 -0.60
CA GLN A 38 -32.66 6.13 -0.30
C GLN A 38 -31.81 7.23 0.35
N TYR A 39 -30.96 6.85 1.31
CA TYR A 39 -30.10 7.77 2.02
C TYR A 39 -28.62 7.50 1.73
N ILE A 40 -27.93 8.53 1.25
CA ILE A 40 -26.46 8.55 1.19
C ILE A 40 -25.99 9.32 2.42
N ILE A 41 -25.36 8.63 3.37
CA ILE A 41 -24.80 9.27 4.56
C ILE A 41 -23.35 9.60 4.28
N VAL A 42 -22.99 10.88 4.32
CA VAL A 42 -21.64 11.41 4.08
C VAL A 42 -21.04 11.81 5.42
N GLY A 43 -19.76 11.50 5.62
CA GLY A 43 -18.98 11.93 6.78
C GLY A 43 -18.72 13.44 6.79
N ASP A 44 -17.78 13.86 7.63
CA ASP A 44 -17.47 15.27 7.83
C ASP A 44 -16.84 15.87 6.56
N VAL A 45 -17.38 17.01 6.14
CA VAL A 45 -17.07 17.59 4.82
C VAL A 45 -15.91 18.57 4.92
N HIS A 46 -15.80 19.31 6.03
CA HIS A 46 -14.73 20.28 6.27
C HIS A 46 -14.49 21.22 5.07
N GLU A 47 -15.57 21.75 4.49
CA GLU A 47 -15.54 22.66 3.33
C GLU A 47 -14.84 22.08 2.07
N CYS A 48 -14.65 20.76 1.98
CA CYS A 48 -14.17 20.07 0.77
C CYS A 48 -15.29 19.97 -0.28
N VAL A 49 -15.67 21.12 -0.85
CA VAL A 49 -16.82 21.24 -1.77
C VAL A 49 -16.67 20.38 -3.02
N GLU A 50 -15.48 20.38 -3.62
CA GLU A 50 -15.22 19.62 -4.85
C GLU A 50 -15.23 18.11 -4.60
N GLU A 51 -14.74 17.65 -3.45
CA GLU A 51 -14.83 16.26 -3.02
C GLU A 51 -16.28 15.85 -2.79
N LEU A 52 -17.10 16.70 -2.18
CA LEU A 52 -18.54 16.45 -2.01
C LEU A 52 -19.24 16.34 -3.36
N LYS A 53 -19.00 17.30 -4.28
CA LYS A 53 -19.53 17.24 -5.65
C LYS A 53 -19.07 15.98 -6.37
N GLY A 54 -17.78 15.66 -6.33
CA GLY A 54 -17.20 14.47 -6.93
C GLY A 54 -17.78 13.17 -6.39
N LEU A 55 -18.04 13.11 -5.08
CA LEU A 55 -18.72 11.98 -4.45
C LEU A 55 -20.16 11.84 -4.94
N LEU A 56 -20.93 12.93 -5.03
CA LEU A 56 -22.30 12.91 -5.54
C LEU A 56 -22.37 12.54 -7.02
N LEU A 57 -21.48 13.08 -7.85
CA LEU A 57 -21.36 12.70 -9.27
C LEU A 57 -21.11 11.20 -9.42
N SER A 58 -20.28 10.63 -8.53
CA SER A 58 -20.01 9.19 -8.56
C SER A 58 -21.26 8.33 -8.32
N TYR A 59 -22.25 8.83 -7.57
CA TYR A 59 -23.54 8.17 -7.37
C TYR A 59 -24.51 8.34 -8.54
N GLY A 60 -24.16 9.17 -9.54
CA GLY A 60 -24.96 9.42 -10.74
C GLY A 60 -25.78 10.70 -10.70
N PHE A 61 -25.56 11.57 -9.72
CA PHE A 61 -26.08 12.94 -9.78
C PHE A 61 -25.42 13.73 -10.92
N ARG A 62 -26.10 14.76 -11.40
CA ARG A 62 -25.55 15.77 -12.30
C ARG A 62 -25.55 17.12 -11.60
N ILE A 63 -24.57 17.95 -11.91
CA ILE A 63 -24.48 19.31 -11.35
C ILE A 63 -24.47 20.27 -12.53
N GLU A 64 -25.50 21.09 -12.64
CA GLU A 64 -25.66 22.10 -13.70
C GLU A 64 -25.91 23.46 -13.05
N ALA A 65 -25.04 24.45 -13.33
CA ALA A 65 -25.11 25.79 -12.74
C ALA A 65 -25.29 25.80 -11.21
N GLY A 66 -24.56 24.92 -10.50
CA GLY A 66 -24.63 24.80 -9.03
C GLY A 66 -25.80 23.98 -8.48
N LYS A 67 -26.75 23.57 -9.33
CA LYS A 67 -27.90 22.73 -8.94
C LYS A 67 -27.63 21.25 -9.10
N LEU A 68 -27.99 20.48 -8.07
CA LEU A 68 -27.91 19.04 -8.00
C LEU A 68 -29.16 18.42 -8.64
N LEU A 69 -28.98 17.87 -9.84
CA LEU A 69 -30.00 17.19 -10.62
C LEU A 69 -29.90 15.67 -10.42
N ALA A 70 -31.06 15.04 -10.18
CA ALA A 70 -31.18 13.60 -10.08
C ALA A 70 -31.88 13.03 -11.31
N GLY A 71 -31.29 11.99 -11.92
CA GLY A 71 -32.01 11.15 -12.89
C GLY A 71 -33.11 10.32 -12.22
N GLU A 72 -33.90 9.58 -13.01
CA GLU A 72 -35.05 8.80 -12.51
C GLU A 72 -34.71 7.90 -11.32
N LYS A 73 -33.55 7.22 -11.36
CA LYS A 73 -33.08 6.29 -10.31
C LYS A 73 -32.75 6.97 -8.97
N LEU A 74 -32.43 8.26 -8.99
CA LEU A 74 -32.04 9.03 -7.81
C LEU A 74 -33.12 10.03 -7.37
N ARG A 75 -34.29 10.00 -8.01
CA ARG A 75 -35.34 11.00 -7.80
C ARG A 75 -35.79 11.08 -6.34
N SER A 76 -35.82 9.94 -5.64
CA SER A 76 -36.17 9.85 -4.22
C SER A 76 -34.96 9.84 -3.28
N THR A 77 -33.72 9.96 -3.78
CA THR A 77 -32.52 9.87 -2.95
C THR A 77 -32.27 11.19 -2.21
N LYS A 78 -32.00 11.09 -0.90
CA LYS A 78 -31.58 12.19 -0.02
C LYS A 78 -30.14 11.97 0.46
N VAL A 79 -29.46 13.05 0.79
CA VAL A 79 -28.08 13.03 1.29
C VAL A 79 -28.09 13.51 2.74
N ILE A 80 -27.47 12.75 3.65
CA ILE A 80 -27.32 13.14 5.05
C ILE A 80 -25.86 13.53 5.27
N LEU A 81 -25.59 14.74 5.76
CA LEU A 81 -24.25 15.12 6.23
C LEU A 81 -24.14 14.85 7.73
N ALA A 82 -23.07 14.15 8.13
CA ALA A 82 -22.85 13.77 9.51
C ALA A 82 -22.45 14.94 10.43
N GLY A 83 -22.12 16.11 9.87
CA GLY A 83 -21.76 17.33 10.60
C GLY A 83 -20.48 17.93 10.05
N ASP A 84 -19.98 18.99 10.71
CA ASP A 84 -18.70 19.65 10.43
C ASP A 84 -18.48 19.91 8.93
N TRP A 85 -19.33 20.77 8.38
CA TRP A 85 -19.31 21.18 6.98
C TRP A 85 -18.79 22.61 6.77
N ILE A 86 -18.58 23.41 7.82
CA ILE A 86 -18.05 24.80 7.79
C ILE A 86 -16.76 25.02 8.60
N ASP A 87 -15.80 24.10 8.51
CA ASP A 87 -14.50 24.24 9.16
C ASP A 87 -13.32 23.75 8.31
N LYS A 88 -12.13 24.30 8.59
CA LYS A 88 -10.79 23.87 8.15
C LYS A 88 -10.47 24.00 6.65
N GLY A 89 -11.42 23.84 5.74
CA GLY A 89 -11.17 23.78 4.29
C GLY A 89 -11.02 25.13 3.57
N LYS A 90 -11.30 26.24 4.27
CA LYS A 90 -11.25 27.63 3.80
C LYS A 90 -12.15 27.94 2.60
N GLN A 91 -13.30 27.25 2.51
CA GLN A 91 -14.31 27.40 1.45
C GLN A 91 -15.72 27.56 2.04
N THR A 92 -15.83 28.30 3.15
CA THR A 92 -17.08 28.52 3.90
C THR A 92 -18.21 29.05 3.03
N ARG A 93 -17.93 30.00 2.13
CA ARG A 93 -18.94 30.58 1.24
C ARG A 93 -19.47 29.55 0.26
N GLU A 94 -18.57 28.88 -0.43
CA GLU A 94 -18.87 27.93 -1.49
C GLU A 94 -19.67 26.74 -0.97
N ILE A 95 -19.33 26.24 0.23
CA ILE A 95 -20.08 25.13 0.82
C ILE A 95 -21.48 25.57 1.26
N ILE A 96 -21.64 26.73 1.89
CA ILE A 96 -22.96 27.22 2.33
C ILE A 96 -23.87 27.47 1.13
N GLU A 97 -23.38 28.18 0.11
CA GLU A 97 -24.15 28.49 -1.09
C GLU A 97 -24.59 27.19 -1.81
N PHE A 98 -23.69 26.21 -1.92
CA PHE A 98 -23.99 24.92 -2.53
C PHE A 98 -25.04 24.13 -1.73
N LEU A 99 -24.92 24.08 -0.40
CA LEU A 99 -25.88 23.39 0.46
C LEU A 99 -27.23 24.10 0.49
N TYR A 100 -27.24 25.43 0.49
CA TYR A 100 -28.45 26.25 0.49
C TYR A 100 -29.24 26.09 -0.80
N GLU A 101 -28.59 26.20 -1.97
CA GLU A 101 -29.24 26.04 -3.27
C GLU A 101 -29.84 24.63 -3.44
N ASN A 102 -29.26 23.63 -2.75
CA ASN A 102 -29.65 22.22 -2.88
C ASN A 102 -30.33 21.67 -1.63
N GLN A 103 -30.73 22.53 -0.68
CA GLN A 103 -31.19 22.15 0.66
C GLN A 103 -32.36 21.15 0.66
N GLU A 104 -33.20 21.15 -0.37
CA GLU A 104 -34.28 20.18 -0.55
C GLU A 104 -33.79 18.74 -0.75
N ARG A 105 -32.50 18.50 -0.99
CA ARG A 105 -31.92 17.15 -1.12
C ARG A 105 -31.09 16.74 0.09
N PHE A 106 -30.76 17.67 0.97
CA PHE A 106 -29.88 17.44 2.11
C PHE A 106 -30.65 17.35 3.42
N LEU A 107 -30.09 16.57 4.33
CA LEU A 107 -30.46 16.49 5.73
C LEU A 107 -29.19 16.68 6.54
N PHE A 108 -29.24 17.51 7.58
CA PHE A 108 -28.06 17.91 8.33
C PHE A 108 -28.10 17.33 9.74
N VAL A 109 -27.04 16.61 10.13
CA VAL A 109 -26.76 16.34 11.54
C VAL A 109 -25.96 17.53 12.08
N LEU A 110 -26.34 18.03 13.25
CA LEU A 110 -25.72 19.20 13.85
C LEU A 110 -24.34 18.84 14.43
N GLY A 111 -23.27 19.26 13.74
CA GLY A 111 -21.87 19.10 14.19
C GLY A 111 -21.47 20.10 15.27
N ASN A 112 -20.31 19.89 15.89
CA ASN A 112 -19.84 20.80 16.94
C ASN A 112 -19.45 22.17 16.37
N HIS A 113 -18.93 22.22 15.14
CA HIS A 113 -18.57 23.48 14.49
C HIS A 113 -19.81 24.33 14.19
N GLU A 114 -20.81 23.76 13.52
CA GLU A 114 -22.07 24.47 13.23
C GLU A 114 -22.75 25.00 14.49
N ASN A 115 -22.87 24.16 15.52
CA ASN A 115 -23.51 24.56 16.78
C ASN A 115 -22.74 25.68 17.49
N PHE A 116 -21.41 25.66 17.46
CA PHE A 116 -20.60 26.69 18.10
C PHE A 116 -20.74 28.02 17.36
N VAL A 117 -20.53 28.02 16.04
CA VAL A 117 -20.56 29.23 15.19
C VAL A 117 -21.94 29.90 15.26
N TYR A 118 -23.02 29.12 15.14
CA TYR A 118 -24.39 29.63 15.23
C TYR A 118 -24.69 30.34 16.55
N LYS A 119 -24.28 29.75 17.68
CA LYS A 119 -24.49 30.34 19.01
C LYS A 119 -23.59 31.55 19.28
N TYR A 120 -22.35 31.48 18.81
CA TYR A 120 -21.39 32.57 18.96
C TYR A 120 -21.85 33.83 18.22
N LEU A 121 -22.25 33.71 16.95
CA LEU A 121 -22.72 34.86 16.15
C LEU A 121 -24.04 35.46 16.65
N ARG A 122 -24.84 34.69 17.41
CA ARG A 122 -26.05 35.19 18.11
C ARG A 122 -25.78 35.82 19.48
N GLY A 123 -24.52 35.82 19.93
CA GLY A 123 -24.12 36.36 21.23
C GLY A 123 -24.46 35.45 22.42
N GLU A 124 -24.83 34.18 22.20
CA GLU A 124 -25.13 33.20 23.25
C GLU A 124 -23.85 32.62 23.90
N ILE A 125 -22.72 32.72 23.19
CA ILE A 125 -21.39 32.36 23.70
C ILE A 125 -20.52 33.62 23.67
N GLN A 126 -19.94 33.98 24.82
CA GLN A 126 -19.14 35.20 24.99
C GLN A 126 -17.79 34.86 25.65
N GLY A 127 -16.82 35.77 25.52
CA GLY A 127 -15.50 35.63 26.17
C GLY A 127 -14.62 34.51 25.59
N VAL A 128 -14.83 34.15 24.32
CA VAL A 128 -13.99 33.17 23.61
C VAL A 128 -12.67 33.81 23.22
N ASP A 129 -11.58 33.08 23.43
CA ASP A 129 -10.25 33.47 23.02
C ASP A 129 -10.14 33.67 21.49
N ARG A 130 -9.45 34.74 21.08
CA ARG A 130 -9.36 35.15 19.67
C ARG A 130 -8.51 34.21 18.83
N GLU A 131 -7.45 33.63 19.40
CA GLU A 131 -6.59 32.66 18.71
C GLU A 131 -7.33 31.34 18.49
N LEU A 132 -8.14 30.91 19.46
CA LEU A 132 -8.99 29.74 19.34
C LEU A 132 -10.05 29.90 18.23
N LEU A 133 -10.66 31.08 18.11
CA LEU A 133 -11.59 31.39 17.02
C LEU A 133 -10.91 31.32 15.65
N GLN A 134 -9.74 31.94 15.49
CA GLN A 134 -9.00 31.93 14.22
C GLN A 134 -8.48 30.55 13.83
N THR A 135 -8.20 29.69 14.81
CA THR A 135 -7.61 28.36 14.56
C THR A 135 -8.65 27.30 14.27
N TYR A 136 -9.80 27.33 14.96
CA TYR A 136 -10.79 26.25 14.93
C TYR A 136 -12.16 26.67 14.40
N PHE A 137 -12.47 27.96 14.31
CA PHE A 137 -13.79 28.48 13.91
C PHE A 137 -13.64 29.68 12.97
N ASP A 138 -12.76 29.56 11.98
CA ASP A 138 -12.43 30.61 11.01
C ASP A 138 -13.64 31.04 10.15
N SER A 139 -14.62 30.16 9.98
CA SER A 139 -15.92 30.48 9.36
C SER A 139 -16.68 31.63 10.05
N THR A 140 -16.41 31.91 11.34
CA THR A 140 -17.03 33.05 12.06
C THR A 140 -16.72 34.40 11.41
N GLU A 141 -15.49 34.60 10.95
CA GLU A 141 -15.07 35.86 10.31
C GLU A 141 -15.76 36.03 8.94
N THR A 142 -15.80 34.97 8.14
CA THR A 142 -16.47 34.98 6.83
C THR A 142 -17.96 35.31 6.97
N LEU A 143 -18.64 34.70 7.95
CA LEU A 143 -20.06 34.88 8.20
C LEU A 143 -20.41 36.24 8.80
N ALA A 144 -19.57 36.77 9.70
CA ALA A 144 -19.79 38.09 10.31
C ALA A 144 -19.68 39.25 9.29
N ASN A 145 -18.97 39.03 8.19
CA ASN A 145 -18.75 40.01 7.13
C ASN A 145 -19.74 39.90 5.96
N ASP A 146 -20.68 38.95 5.99
CA ASP A 146 -21.68 38.76 4.93
C ASP A 146 -23.05 38.37 5.50
N ASP A 147 -23.92 39.37 5.66
CA ASP A 147 -25.27 39.20 6.19
C ASP A 147 -26.11 38.18 5.40
N LYS A 148 -25.94 38.09 4.07
CA LYS A 148 -26.71 37.16 3.25
C LYS A 148 -26.26 35.73 3.49
N LEU A 149 -24.95 35.51 3.55
CA LEU A 149 -24.36 34.20 3.82
C LEU A 149 -24.71 33.74 5.25
N LEU A 150 -24.73 34.66 6.21
CA LEU A 150 -25.15 34.39 7.59
C LEU A 150 -26.61 33.94 7.67
N VAL A 151 -27.53 34.58 6.93
CA VAL A 151 -28.92 34.15 6.85
C VAL A 151 -29.03 32.73 6.27
N MET A 152 -28.32 32.45 5.17
CA MET A 152 -28.30 31.10 4.57
C MET A 152 -27.77 30.04 5.56
N PHE A 153 -26.68 30.35 6.25
CA PHE A 153 -26.10 29.47 7.27
C PHE A 153 -27.10 29.20 8.40
N ASN A 154 -27.73 30.24 8.94
CA ASN A 154 -28.69 30.12 10.03
C ASN A 154 -29.89 29.23 9.64
N GLU A 155 -30.43 29.41 8.44
CA GLU A 155 -31.52 28.57 7.92
C GLU A 155 -31.11 27.09 7.79
N LEU A 156 -29.87 26.80 7.38
CA LEU A 156 -29.35 25.43 7.29
C LEU A 156 -29.17 24.80 8.69
N VAL A 157 -28.62 25.56 9.65
CA VAL A 157 -28.42 25.09 11.03
C VAL A 157 -29.75 24.83 11.73
N GLU A 158 -30.76 25.68 11.52
CA GLU A 158 -32.10 25.50 12.08
C GLU A 158 -32.81 24.25 11.56
N LYS A 159 -32.46 23.79 10.35
CA LYS A 159 -32.91 22.51 9.79
C LYS A 159 -32.15 21.30 10.35
N ALA A 160 -30.97 21.50 10.92
CA ALA A 160 -30.14 20.42 11.41
C ALA A 160 -30.77 19.74 12.64
N LYS A 161 -30.57 18.43 12.75
CA LYS A 161 -31.06 17.61 13.86
C LYS A 161 -29.90 17.05 14.69
N PRO A 162 -30.08 16.80 15.99
CA PRO A 162 -29.02 16.21 16.82
C PRO A 162 -28.58 14.82 16.34
N PHE A 163 -29.49 14.07 15.72
CA PHE A 163 -29.25 12.79 15.07
C PHE A 163 -30.38 12.50 14.08
N TYR A 164 -30.16 11.53 13.20
CA TYR A 164 -31.24 10.89 12.44
C TYR A 164 -31.36 9.41 12.79
N ARG A 165 -32.58 8.90 12.77
CA ARG A 165 -32.91 7.49 12.99
C ARG A 165 -33.70 6.95 11.81
N TYR A 166 -33.23 5.85 11.23
CA TYR A 166 -34.01 5.05 10.30
C TYR A 166 -34.47 3.75 10.97
N VAL A 167 -35.77 3.46 10.84
CA VAL A 167 -36.35 2.19 11.27
C VAL A 167 -36.51 1.32 10.03
N GLY A 168 -35.77 0.24 9.92
CA GLY A 168 -35.86 -0.62 8.74
C GLY A 168 -37.08 -1.54 8.78
N THR A 169 -37.83 -1.63 7.67
CA THR A 169 -38.88 -2.63 7.46
C THR A 169 -38.31 -3.89 6.79
N ASP A 170 -37.52 -3.70 5.72
CA ASP A 170 -36.92 -4.77 4.88
C ASP A 170 -35.38 -4.72 4.89
N GLY A 171 -34.82 -3.95 5.82
CA GLY A 171 -33.38 -3.72 5.97
C GLY A 171 -33.00 -3.37 7.42
N PRO A 172 -31.71 -3.19 7.71
CA PRO A 172 -31.25 -2.86 9.04
C PRO A 172 -31.62 -1.43 9.41
N SER A 173 -31.98 -1.23 10.68
CA SER A 173 -32.17 0.10 11.26
C SER A 173 -30.82 0.76 11.50
N TYR A 174 -30.77 2.10 11.53
CA TYR A 174 -29.54 2.82 11.82
C TYR A 174 -29.79 4.19 12.47
N TYR A 175 -28.75 4.69 13.14
CA TYR A 175 -28.65 6.03 13.69
C TYR A 175 -27.46 6.74 13.06
N VAL A 176 -27.64 8.02 12.73
CA VAL A 176 -26.57 8.92 12.28
C VAL A 176 -26.37 9.98 13.35
N THR A 177 -25.19 10.00 13.96
CA THR A 177 -24.76 11.05 14.90
C THR A 177 -23.51 11.70 14.36
N HIS A 178 -23.16 12.89 14.87
CA HIS A 178 -21.93 13.52 14.44
C HIS A 178 -20.70 12.83 15.06
N ALA A 179 -20.67 12.72 16.39
CA ALA A 179 -19.56 12.11 17.11
C ALA A 179 -19.84 10.65 17.54
N PRO A 180 -18.80 9.83 17.75
CA PRO A 180 -18.96 8.55 18.44
C PRO A 180 -19.39 8.77 19.89
N CYS A 181 -20.34 7.98 20.36
CA CYS A 181 -20.85 8.04 21.73
C CYS A 181 -21.31 6.69 22.24
N MET A 182 -21.35 6.54 23.57
CA MET A 182 -21.83 5.34 24.24
C MET A 182 -23.31 5.08 23.92
N LYS A 183 -23.70 3.81 23.85
CA LYS A 183 -25.05 3.34 23.49
C LYS A 183 -26.15 4.01 24.30
N LYS A 184 -25.89 4.37 25.57
CA LYS A 184 -26.86 5.05 26.44
C LYS A 184 -27.32 6.43 25.94
N TYR A 185 -26.57 7.08 25.05
CA TYR A 185 -26.85 8.42 24.53
C TYR A 185 -27.49 8.42 23.13
N ILE A 186 -27.33 7.34 22.36
CA ILE A 186 -27.78 7.27 20.97
C ILE A 186 -29.31 7.39 20.87
N GLY A 187 -29.78 8.27 20.00
CA GLY A 187 -31.19 8.43 19.66
C GLY A 187 -32.01 9.17 20.71
N LYS A 188 -31.37 10.01 21.55
CA LYS A 188 -32.03 10.77 22.62
C LYS A 188 -31.84 12.28 22.45
N LEU A 189 -32.86 13.04 22.86
CA LEU A 189 -32.93 14.50 22.73
C LEU A 189 -32.54 15.27 23.99
N ASP A 190 -32.41 14.60 25.15
CA ASP A 190 -31.98 15.27 26.37
C ASP A 190 -30.62 15.95 26.17
N ALA A 191 -30.41 17.08 26.86
CA ALA A 191 -29.25 17.93 26.64
C ALA A 191 -27.91 17.19 26.80
N GLN A 192 -27.84 16.21 27.71
CA GLN A 192 -26.65 15.41 27.92
C GLN A 192 -26.40 14.49 26.72
N SER A 193 -27.40 13.74 26.27
CA SER A 193 -27.28 12.85 25.11
C SER A 193 -27.00 13.63 23.82
N ALA A 194 -27.73 14.71 23.57
CA ALA A 194 -27.50 15.58 22.41
C ALA A 194 -26.07 16.14 22.37
N ARG A 195 -25.50 16.48 23.53
CA ARG A 195 -24.10 16.91 23.64
C ARG A 195 -23.12 15.78 23.30
N HIS A 196 -23.31 14.57 23.81
CA HIS A 196 -22.41 13.44 23.54
C HIS A 196 -22.51 12.92 22.10
N GLN A 197 -23.67 13.04 21.46
CA GLN A 197 -23.84 12.72 20.04
C GLN A 197 -23.16 13.73 19.10
N ARG A 198 -22.80 14.92 19.64
CA ARG A 198 -22.15 16.01 18.91
C ARG A 198 -20.69 16.23 19.27
N ASN A 199 -20.21 15.76 20.43
CA ASN A 199 -18.85 16.08 20.87
C ASN A 199 -18.16 14.83 21.40
N PHE A 200 -16.92 14.63 20.99
CA PHE A 200 -16.01 13.68 21.61
C PHE A 200 -14.63 14.32 21.76
N ARG A 201 -14.22 14.60 23.01
CA ARG A 201 -12.94 15.24 23.27
C ARG A 201 -11.82 14.20 23.14
N ILE A 202 -10.91 14.42 22.21
CA ILE A 202 -9.70 13.62 22.03
C ILE A 202 -8.58 14.22 22.88
N ASP A 203 -7.93 13.38 23.67
CA ASP A 203 -6.64 13.70 24.29
C ASP A 203 -5.51 13.41 23.29
N ARG A 204 -4.76 14.44 22.88
CA ARG A 204 -3.71 14.31 21.86
C ARG A 204 -2.44 13.63 22.39
N GLU A 205 -2.28 13.55 23.71
CA GLU A 205 -1.10 12.93 24.34
C GLU A 205 -1.28 11.42 24.56
N ALA A 206 -2.49 10.89 24.36
CA ALA A 206 -2.82 9.48 24.59
C ALA A 206 -3.18 8.74 23.30
N PRO A 207 -2.96 7.41 23.21
CA PRO A 207 -3.31 6.62 22.03
C PRO A 207 -4.80 6.73 21.66
N LEU A 208 -5.09 7.14 20.42
CA LEU A 208 -6.46 7.38 19.95
C LEU A 208 -7.34 6.12 19.96
N GLU A 209 -6.80 4.96 19.59
CA GLU A 209 -7.59 3.72 19.54
C GLU A 209 -8.02 3.24 20.96
N GLU A 210 -7.22 3.52 21.99
CA GLU A 210 -7.55 3.19 23.38
C GLU A 210 -8.71 4.06 23.91
N GLN A 211 -8.72 5.34 23.56
CA GLN A 211 -9.82 6.26 23.90
C GLN A 211 -11.16 5.85 23.24
N LEU A 212 -11.08 5.14 22.11
CA LEU A 212 -12.23 4.64 21.35
C LEU A 212 -12.58 3.17 21.66
N SER A 213 -11.93 2.55 22.65
CA SER A 213 -12.13 1.15 23.04
C SER A 213 -13.60 0.79 23.33
N PHE A 214 -14.37 1.72 23.89
CA PHE A 214 -15.80 1.54 24.14
C PHE A 214 -16.60 1.18 22.88
N LEU A 215 -16.14 1.56 21.68
CA LEU A 215 -16.76 1.16 20.42
C LEU A 215 -16.68 -0.35 20.22
N LYS A 216 -15.55 -0.99 20.57
CA LYS A 216 -15.39 -2.46 20.54
C LYS A 216 -16.26 -3.13 21.60
N ASP A 217 -16.25 -2.59 22.81
CA ASP A 217 -16.96 -3.16 23.95
C ASP A 217 -18.48 -3.18 23.73
N GLU A 218 -19.01 -2.13 23.10
CA GLU A 218 -20.45 -2.00 22.82
C GLU A 218 -20.88 -2.51 21.44
N ALA A 219 -19.95 -2.93 20.58
CA ALA A 219 -20.26 -3.37 19.21
C ALA A 219 -21.02 -4.71 19.20
N VAL A 220 -22.18 -4.74 18.57
CA VAL A 220 -23.06 -5.92 18.50
C VAL A 220 -23.56 -6.12 17.06
N GLY A 221 -23.38 -7.31 16.50
CA GLY A 221 -23.66 -7.59 15.08
C GLY A 221 -25.14 -7.51 14.66
N ASN A 222 -26.08 -7.64 15.59
CA ASN A 222 -27.53 -7.64 15.33
C ASN A 222 -28.27 -6.40 15.87
N HIS A 223 -27.54 -5.36 16.30
CA HIS A 223 -28.12 -4.08 16.67
C HIS A 223 -28.20 -3.13 15.48
N PRO A 224 -29.04 -2.07 15.55
CA PRO A 224 -29.03 -1.00 14.56
C PRO A 224 -27.60 -0.45 14.35
N TYR A 225 -27.30 -0.05 13.12
CA TYR A 225 -26.02 0.60 12.84
C TYR A 225 -25.93 1.94 13.55
N HIS A 226 -24.74 2.27 14.05
CA HIS A 226 -24.40 3.60 14.54
C HIS A 226 -23.34 4.16 13.61
N ILE A 227 -23.74 5.15 12.83
CA ILE A 227 -22.95 5.80 11.79
C ILE A 227 -22.53 7.18 12.30
N PHE A 228 -21.24 7.50 12.25
CA PHE A 228 -20.70 8.74 12.81
C PHE A 228 -19.43 9.24 12.09
N GLY A 229 -19.12 10.52 12.27
CA GLY A 229 -17.90 11.22 11.84
C GLY A 229 -17.04 11.66 13.04
N HIS A 230 -16.61 12.93 13.04
CA HIS A 230 -15.88 13.68 14.08
C HIS A 230 -14.46 13.23 14.42
N VAL A 231 -14.15 11.93 14.26
CA VAL A 231 -12.83 11.37 14.56
C VAL A 231 -12.08 11.15 13.25
N ALA A 232 -11.16 12.04 12.93
CA ALA A 232 -10.37 11.94 11.71
C ALA A 232 -9.48 10.69 11.72
N ALA A 233 -9.61 9.85 10.69
CA ALA A 233 -8.75 8.68 10.46
C ALA A 233 -8.36 8.56 8.98
N LYS A 234 -7.27 7.86 8.67
CA LYS A 234 -6.78 7.69 7.30
C LYS A 234 -7.76 6.95 6.38
N GLN A 235 -8.55 6.06 6.95
CA GLN A 235 -9.57 5.27 6.23
C GLN A 235 -10.75 4.96 7.15
N ALA A 236 -11.92 4.76 6.55
CA ALA A 236 -13.12 4.39 7.28
C ALA A 236 -12.96 2.99 7.89
N PHE A 237 -13.50 2.80 9.09
CA PHE A 237 -13.50 1.50 9.75
C PHE A 237 -14.91 1.08 10.15
N ARG A 238 -15.08 -0.22 10.35
CA ARG A 238 -16.33 -0.82 10.82
C ARG A 238 -16.05 -1.84 11.90
N ILE A 239 -16.71 -1.69 13.05
CA ILE A 239 -16.67 -2.66 14.16
C ILE A 239 -18.10 -3.17 14.36
N ARG A 240 -18.43 -4.31 13.74
CA ARG A 240 -19.79 -4.90 13.73
C ARG A 240 -20.88 -3.91 13.28
N ASN A 241 -21.60 -3.28 14.21
CA ASN A 241 -22.64 -2.28 13.93
C ASN A 241 -22.16 -0.81 14.07
N LYS A 242 -20.91 -0.56 14.45
CA LYS A 242 -20.31 0.77 14.48
C LYS A 242 -19.67 1.08 13.14
N ILE A 243 -20.03 2.21 12.53
CA ILE A 243 -19.54 2.63 11.21
C ILE A 243 -19.01 4.05 11.31
N HIS A 244 -17.72 4.21 11.00
CA HIS A 244 -17.03 5.49 10.98
C HIS A 244 -16.92 6.01 9.53
N LEU A 245 -17.06 7.33 9.34
CA LEU A 245 -17.04 7.98 8.02
C LEU A 245 -16.07 9.17 7.89
N ASP A 246 -15.50 9.68 8.99
CA ASP A 246 -14.59 10.83 8.92
C ASP A 246 -13.18 10.40 8.49
N THR A 247 -12.97 10.40 7.18
CA THR A 247 -11.72 9.98 6.56
C THR A 247 -10.76 11.11 6.24
N GLY A 248 -10.93 12.28 6.87
CA GLY A 248 -10.00 13.40 6.75
C GLY A 248 -9.83 13.95 5.33
N ALA A 249 -10.92 14.34 4.67
CA ALA A 249 -10.88 14.93 3.33
C ALA A 249 -9.95 16.16 3.27
N VAL A 250 -9.99 17.01 4.31
CA VAL A 250 -9.14 18.21 4.45
C VAL A 250 -7.64 17.91 4.65
N HIS A 251 -7.31 16.66 5.05
CA HIS A 251 -5.94 16.15 5.19
C HIS A 251 -5.40 15.49 3.90
N GLY A 252 -6.09 15.63 2.77
CA GLY A 252 -5.67 15.00 1.51
C GLY A 252 -6.00 13.52 1.36
N ASN A 253 -6.79 12.94 2.28
CA ASN A 253 -7.25 11.56 2.20
C ASN A 253 -8.50 11.46 1.31
N GLY A 254 -9.70 11.32 1.87
CA GLY A 254 -10.92 11.27 1.07
C GLY A 254 -12.16 11.66 1.84
N LEU A 255 -13.23 11.97 1.12
CA LEU A 255 -14.57 12.14 1.68
C LEU A 255 -15.34 10.83 1.51
N THR A 256 -15.80 10.26 2.63
CA THR A 256 -16.42 8.93 2.64
C THR A 256 -17.92 9.02 2.91
N SER A 257 -18.66 8.12 2.26
CA SER A 257 -20.08 7.91 2.46
C SER A 257 -20.41 6.44 2.67
N VAL A 258 -21.59 6.18 3.23
CA VAL A 258 -22.20 4.87 3.30
C VAL A 258 -23.66 4.93 2.87
N THR A 259 -24.10 3.90 2.14
CA THR A 259 -25.51 3.62 1.89
C THR A 259 -25.88 2.33 2.61
N VAL A 260 -27.06 2.30 3.22
CA VAL A 260 -27.53 1.14 4.00
C VAL A 260 -28.76 0.55 3.32
N SER A 261 -28.55 -0.54 2.58
CA SER A 261 -29.62 -1.37 2.01
C SER A 261 -29.74 -2.66 2.82
N PHE A 262 -29.42 -3.84 2.28
CA PHE A 262 -29.32 -5.07 3.07
C PHE A 262 -28.05 -5.10 3.93
N LYS A 263 -26.96 -4.51 3.43
CA LYS A 263 -25.68 -4.34 4.10
C LYS A 263 -25.13 -2.94 3.83
N PRO A 264 -24.26 -2.39 4.70
CA PRO A 264 -23.63 -1.10 4.44
C PRO A 264 -22.69 -1.20 3.23
N PHE A 265 -22.81 -0.26 2.30
CA PHE A 265 -21.93 -0.10 1.15
C PHE A 265 -21.23 1.26 1.25
N MET A 266 -19.91 1.25 1.43
CA MET A 266 -19.09 2.44 1.56
C MET A 266 -18.56 2.90 0.20
N LYS A 267 -18.43 4.21 0.04
CA LYS A 267 -17.82 4.83 -1.13
C LYS A 267 -17.06 6.07 -0.73
N SER A 268 -15.86 6.23 -1.26
CA SER A 268 -15.00 7.39 -0.95
C SER A 268 -14.58 8.11 -2.23
N HIS A 269 -14.51 9.44 -2.16
CA HIS A 269 -13.90 10.27 -3.20
C HIS A 269 -12.58 10.80 -2.67
N LYS A 270 -11.49 10.55 -3.40
CA LYS A 270 -10.14 10.96 -2.97
C LYS A 270 -10.02 12.48 -3.05
N SER A 271 -9.51 13.09 -1.97
CA SER A 271 -9.25 14.52 -1.92
C SER A 271 -8.04 14.88 -2.78
N ARG A 272 -8.15 16.01 -3.48
CA ARG A 272 -7.03 16.62 -4.21
C ARG A 272 -6.44 17.80 -3.46
N MET A 273 -7.04 18.17 -2.33
CA MET A 273 -6.65 19.28 -1.48
C MET A 273 -6.07 18.75 -0.17
N SER A 274 -4.94 19.31 0.27
CA SER A 274 -4.37 19.05 1.58
C SER A 274 -4.16 20.41 2.25
N VAL A 275 -5.15 20.85 3.03
CA VAL A 275 -5.04 22.10 3.81
C VAL A 275 -4.27 21.83 5.10
N LEU A 276 -4.47 20.64 5.66
CA LEU A 276 -3.69 20.11 6.79
C LEU A 276 -2.69 19.08 6.26
N THR A 277 -1.50 19.04 6.87
CA THR A 277 -0.38 18.18 6.46
C THR A 277 -0.10 17.03 7.44
N GLU A 278 -0.82 16.98 8.55
CA GLU A 278 -0.68 15.90 9.55
C GLU A 278 -1.20 14.57 9.01
N GLU A 279 -0.38 13.53 9.10
CA GLU A 279 -0.76 12.18 8.70
C GLU A 279 -1.71 11.55 9.74
N LEU A 280 -2.91 11.18 9.29
CA LEU A 280 -3.90 10.54 10.16
C LEU A 280 -3.59 9.06 10.41
N PRO A 281 -3.94 8.53 11.60
CA PRO A 281 -3.75 7.11 11.93
C PRO A 281 -4.73 6.21 11.17
N VAL A 282 -4.33 4.95 10.96
CA VAL A 282 -5.26 3.87 10.61
C VAL A 282 -5.79 3.24 11.90
N LEU A 283 -7.09 3.34 12.15
CA LEU A 283 -7.72 2.81 13.36
C LEU A 283 -8.36 1.44 13.07
N PHE A 284 -8.31 0.55 14.07
CA PHE A 284 -9.09 -0.70 14.09
C PHE A 284 -8.85 -1.64 12.87
N GLN A 285 -7.61 -1.74 12.40
CA GLN A 285 -7.26 -2.62 11.28
C GLN A 285 -7.34 -4.11 11.68
N GLU A 286 -8.42 -4.79 11.32
CA GLU A 286 -8.49 -6.25 11.45
C GLU A 286 -7.60 -6.93 10.39
N LYS A 287 -6.61 -7.71 10.84
CA LYS A 287 -5.84 -8.60 9.95
C LYS A 287 -6.78 -9.71 9.46
N ARG A 288 -7.06 -9.75 8.14
CA ARG A 288 -7.82 -10.85 7.52
C ARG A 288 -7.10 -12.17 7.82
N LYS A 289 -7.76 -13.09 8.54
CA LYS A 289 -7.29 -14.48 8.65
C LYS A 289 -7.59 -15.17 7.32
N VAL A 290 -6.56 -15.55 6.57
CA VAL A 290 -6.71 -16.33 5.34
C VAL A 290 -7.13 -17.74 5.75
N SER A 291 -8.25 -18.21 5.19
CA SER A 291 -8.66 -19.61 5.26
C SER A 291 -7.93 -20.41 4.18
N VAL A 292 -7.71 -21.70 4.38
CA VAL A 292 -7.19 -22.59 3.32
C VAL A 292 -8.08 -22.54 2.06
N GLN A 293 -9.38 -22.22 2.22
CA GLN A 293 -10.32 -22.04 1.12
C GLN A 293 -10.07 -20.79 0.26
N ASP A 294 -9.30 -19.81 0.75
CA ASP A 294 -8.91 -18.62 -0.01
C ASP A 294 -7.71 -18.89 -0.95
N LEU A 295 -7.06 -20.07 -0.85
CA LEU A 295 -5.90 -20.44 -1.68
C LEU A 295 -6.32 -21.07 -3.01
N GLY A 296 -5.50 -20.85 -4.04
CA GLY A 296 -5.60 -21.58 -5.31
C GLY A 296 -5.19 -23.05 -5.17
N GLU A 297 -5.59 -23.89 -6.13
CA GLU A 297 -5.30 -25.34 -6.09
C GLU A 297 -3.80 -25.67 -6.05
N ASP A 298 -2.96 -24.87 -6.72
CA ASP A 298 -1.51 -25.01 -6.68
C ASP A 298 -0.94 -24.68 -5.29
N ASP A 299 -1.45 -23.63 -4.64
CA ASP A 299 -1.01 -23.23 -3.31
C ASP A 299 -1.47 -24.22 -2.23
N ILE A 300 -2.64 -24.83 -2.38
CA ILE A 300 -3.09 -25.93 -1.51
C ILE A 300 -2.15 -27.13 -1.65
N ARG A 301 -1.79 -27.51 -2.89
CA ARG A 301 -0.81 -28.59 -3.13
C ARG A 301 0.54 -28.27 -2.51
N ARG A 302 1.01 -27.01 -2.65
CA ARG A 302 2.24 -26.51 -2.06
C ARG A 302 2.20 -26.53 -0.54
N LEU A 303 1.11 -26.10 0.08
CA LEU A 303 0.88 -26.16 1.53
C LEU A 303 1.01 -27.59 2.06
N HIS A 304 0.33 -28.54 1.41
CA HIS A 304 0.43 -29.96 1.77
C HIS A 304 1.84 -30.52 1.58
N TYR A 305 2.53 -30.13 0.50
CA TYR A 305 3.93 -30.52 0.27
C TYR A 305 4.82 -30.00 1.41
N CYS A 306 4.77 -28.71 1.71
CA CYS A 306 5.61 -28.09 2.72
C CYS A 306 5.42 -28.73 4.10
N SER A 307 4.16 -29.01 4.47
CA SER A 307 3.85 -29.66 5.73
C SER A 307 4.34 -31.12 5.80
N ARG A 308 4.13 -31.92 4.74
CA ARG A 308 4.61 -33.32 4.68
C ARG A 308 6.14 -33.43 4.73
N HIS A 309 6.83 -32.42 4.22
CA HIS A 309 8.29 -32.40 4.13
C HIS A 309 8.96 -31.57 5.23
N LYS A 310 8.21 -31.17 6.28
CA LYS A 310 8.70 -30.40 7.43
C LYS A 310 9.44 -29.11 7.03
N ILE A 311 8.93 -28.40 6.03
CA ILE A 311 9.51 -27.16 5.55
C ILE A 311 9.17 -26.05 6.56
N ASN A 312 10.13 -25.63 7.38
CA ASN A 312 9.90 -24.68 8.47
C ASN A 312 9.97 -23.21 8.05
N PHE A 313 10.45 -22.92 6.85
CA PHE A 313 10.56 -21.56 6.29
C PHE A 313 10.42 -21.58 4.77
N ILE A 314 9.81 -20.54 4.21
CA ILE A 314 9.74 -20.28 2.77
C ILE A 314 10.24 -18.85 2.58
N SER A 315 11.26 -18.69 1.74
CA SER A 315 11.92 -17.40 1.54
C SER A 315 10.99 -16.39 0.85
N GLY A 316 10.78 -15.25 1.51
CA GLY A 316 10.04 -14.13 0.95
C GLY A 316 10.79 -13.36 -0.14
N THR A 317 10.05 -12.50 -0.83
CA THR A 317 10.56 -11.53 -1.78
C THR A 317 11.38 -10.43 -1.12
N MET A 318 12.27 -9.82 -1.90
CA MET A 318 13.08 -8.66 -1.52
C MET A 318 12.70 -7.46 -2.37
N SER A 319 12.42 -6.32 -1.75
CA SER A 319 12.19 -5.06 -2.46
C SER A 319 13.52 -4.44 -2.91
N PRO A 320 13.58 -3.81 -4.09
CA PRO A 320 14.70 -2.95 -4.44
C PRO A 320 14.59 -1.61 -3.70
N ALA A 321 15.70 -0.87 -3.65
CA ALA A 321 15.67 0.56 -3.34
C ALA A 321 14.89 1.35 -4.39
N ASP A 322 14.33 2.49 -3.97
CA ASP A 322 13.61 3.36 -4.89
C ASP A 322 14.58 4.05 -5.85
N LYS A 323 14.01 4.59 -6.92
CA LYS A 323 14.72 5.49 -7.83
C LYS A 323 15.11 6.79 -7.13
N ASP A 324 16.14 7.41 -7.66
CA ASP A 324 16.47 8.82 -7.43
C ASP A 324 16.32 9.58 -8.75
N MET A 325 15.35 10.50 -8.78
CA MET A 325 15.08 11.31 -9.97
C MET A 325 16.14 12.40 -10.18
N GLU A 326 16.76 12.88 -9.09
CA GLU A 326 17.78 13.94 -9.13
C GLU A 326 19.12 13.36 -9.55
N ALA A 327 19.49 12.20 -8.98
CA ALA A 327 20.70 11.48 -9.36
C ALA A 327 20.55 10.65 -10.65
N ASN A 328 19.35 10.57 -11.22
CA ASN A 328 19.04 9.78 -12.43
C ASN A 328 19.37 8.28 -12.26
N GLU A 329 19.05 7.72 -11.09
CA GLU A 329 19.33 6.32 -10.71
C GLU A 329 18.03 5.52 -10.61
N LEU A 330 17.95 4.38 -11.30
CA LEU A 330 16.77 3.50 -11.24
C LEU A 330 16.69 2.72 -9.91
N GLU A 331 17.84 2.42 -9.32
CA GLU A 331 17.98 1.87 -7.97
C GLU A 331 19.10 2.63 -7.28
N SER A 332 18.72 3.48 -6.32
CA SER A 332 19.69 4.35 -5.66
C SER A 332 20.11 3.79 -4.32
N LEU A 333 21.43 3.64 -4.12
CA LEU A 333 21.98 3.27 -2.81
C LEU A 333 21.58 4.28 -1.75
N LYS A 334 21.65 5.57 -2.08
CA LYS A 334 21.27 6.66 -1.17
C LYS A 334 19.80 6.53 -0.75
N ARG A 335 18.87 6.37 -1.70
CA ARG A 335 17.44 6.21 -1.38
C ARG A 335 17.16 4.93 -0.58
N GLY A 336 17.96 3.88 -0.79
CA GLY A 336 17.92 2.67 0.02
C GLY A 336 18.29 2.92 1.48
N LEU A 337 19.37 3.66 1.75
CA LEU A 337 19.78 4.06 3.11
C LEU A 337 18.77 5.05 3.73
N ASP A 338 18.32 6.04 2.95
CA ASP A 338 17.31 7.02 3.37
C ASP A 338 16.04 6.29 3.85
N TYR A 339 15.58 5.25 3.16
CA TYR A 339 14.41 4.47 3.56
C TYR A 339 14.53 3.93 5.00
N PHE A 340 15.68 3.34 5.38
CA PHE A 340 15.87 2.85 6.74
C PHE A 340 15.91 4.00 7.75
N LYS A 341 16.65 5.07 7.43
CA LYS A 341 16.78 6.26 8.28
C LYS A 341 15.43 6.95 8.53
N GLU A 342 14.65 7.20 7.48
CA GLU A 342 13.32 7.83 7.53
C GLU A 342 12.31 7.01 8.33
N ASN A 343 12.49 5.68 8.40
CA ASN A 343 11.67 4.77 9.20
C ASN A 343 12.27 4.49 10.61
N GLY A 344 13.26 5.27 11.04
CA GLY A 344 13.82 5.23 12.40
C GLY A 344 14.85 4.12 12.64
N VAL A 345 15.32 3.43 11.60
CA VAL A 345 16.40 2.44 11.71
C VAL A 345 17.71 3.13 11.33
N LEU A 346 18.55 3.39 12.33
CA LEU A 346 19.82 4.08 12.13
C LEU A 346 21.01 3.14 11.92
N LYS A 347 20.94 1.89 12.35
CA LYS A 347 22.05 0.93 12.21
C LYS A 347 21.72 -0.14 11.18
N VAL A 348 22.54 -0.25 10.14
CA VAL A 348 22.32 -1.17 9.02
C VAL A 348 23.62 -1.89 8.64
N ALA A 349 23.50 -3.11 8.13
CA ALA A 349 24.57 -3.85 7.49
C ALA A 349 24.37 -3.88 5.97
N LEU A 350 25.46 -3.70 5.23
CA LEU A 350 25.54 -3.95 3.79
C LEU A 350 26.29 -5.26 3.56
N GLN A 351 25.63 -6.19 2.88
CA GLN A 351 26.20 -7.49 2.50
C GLN A 351 26.24 -7.61 0.98
N PRO A 352 27.17 -8.41 0.42
CA PRO A 352 27.15 -8.77 -0.99
C PRO A 352 25.81 -9.34 -1.42
N LYS A 353 25.32 -8.90 -2.57
CA LYS A 353 24.24 -9.58 -3.26
C LYS A 353 24.84 -10.61 -4.21
N TYR A 354 24.85 -11.86 -3.77
CA TYR A 354 25.30 -12.99 -4.58
C TYR A 354 24.31 -13.27 -5.73
N MET A 355 24.84 -13.65 -6.89
CA MET A 355 24.05 -13.94 -8.09
C MET A 355 23.86 -15.45 -8.27
N GLY A 356 22.88 -16.01 -7.56
CA GLY A 356 22.63 -17.45 -7.53
C GLY A 356 21.15 -17.79 -7.45
N SER A 357 20.83 -18.81 -6.67
CA SER A 357 19.46 -19.16 -6.31
C SER A 357 19.31 -19.28 -4.80
N ARG A 358 18.51 -18.38 -4.21
CA ARG A 358 18.18 -18.44 -2.79
C ARG A 358 17.59 -19.80 -2.40
N CYS A 359 18.21 -20.42 -1.41
CA CYS A 359 17.88 -21.75 -0.94
C CYS A 359 18.13 -21.82 0.57
N ASN A 360 17.27 -22.52 1.30
CA ASN A 360 17.53 -22.83 2.71
C ASN A 360 18.18 -24.20 2.82
N ILE A 361 19.20 -24.36 3.66
CA ILE A 361 19.81 -25.66 3.97
C ILE A 361 19.42 -26.07 5.39
N TYR A 362 18.88 -27.27 5.53
CA TYR A 362 18.64 -27.95 6.80
C TYR A 362 19.87 -28.83 7.04
N LEU A 363 20.84 -28.27 7.77
CA LEU A 363 22.14 -28.88 8.01
C LEU A 363 22.05 -29.78 9.24
N HIS A 364 22.20 -31.08 9.06
CA HIS A 364 22.25 -32.10 10.11
C HIS A 364 23.68 -32.61 10.29
N LEU A 365 24.03 -33.09 11.49
CA LEU A 365 25.34 -33.73 11.73
C LEU A 365 25.56 -34.95 10.83
N ASP A 366 24.49 -35.70 10.57
CA ASP A 366 24.45 -36.78 9.59
C ASP A 366 24.14 -36.20 8.21
N VAL A 367 25.10 -36.31 7.29
CA VAL A 367 25.00 -35.73 5.94
C VAL A 367 23.80 -36.29 5.15
N GLU A 368 23.41 -37.54 5.40
CA GLU A 368 22.28 -38.19 4.72
C GLU A 368 20.92 -37.58 5.12
N GLN A 369 20.87 -36.87 6.25
CA GLN A 369 19.67 -36.15 6.71
C GLN A 369 19.62 -34.72 6.20
N CYS A 370 20.73 -34.19 5.66
CA CYS A 370 20.78 -32.85 5.09
C CYS A 370 19.85 -32.74 3.88
N PHE A 371 19.18 -31.61 3.76
CA PHE A 371 18.45 -31.28 2.53
C PHE A 371 18.37 -29.77 2.34
N ALA A 372 18.16 -29.38 1.08
CA ALA A 372 18.00 -27.99 0.71
C ALA A 372 16.59 -27.71 0.19
N VAL A 373 16.09 -26.49 0.38
CA VAL A 373 14.75 -26.05 0.03
C VAL A 373 14.83 -24.76 -0.78
N SER A 374 14.33 -24.79 -2.02
CA SER A 374 14.23 -23.61 -2.89
C SER A 374 13.43 -22.47 -2.24
N ARG A 375 13.57 -21.24 -2.77
CA ARG A 375 12.71 -20.10 -2.42
C ARG A 375 11.22 -20.44 -2.37
N ASN A 376 10.77 -21.37 -3.23
CA ASN A 376 9.37 -21.76 -3.30
C ASN A 376 8.95 -22.86 -2.31
N GLY A 377 9.79 -23.26 -1.36
CA GLY A 377 9.40 -24.26 -0.36
C GLY A 377 9.41 -25.71 -0.87
N TYR A 378 10.05 -25.97 -2.02
CA TYR A 378 10.27 -27.31 -2.56
C TYR A 378 11.69 -27.78 -2.29
N LYS A 379 11.87 -29.07 -1.93
CA LYS A 379 13.21 -29.65 -1.78
C LYS A 379 13.95 -29.60 -3.11
N VAL A 380 15.20 -29.17 -3.08
CA VAL A 380 16.10 -29.17 -4.24
C VAL A 380 16.51 -30.62 -4.50
N LYS A 381 16.25 -31.10 -5.73
CA LYS A 381 16.55 -32.48 -6.16
C LYS A 381 17.24 -32.54 -7.53
N GLN A 382 17.32 -31.40 -8.22
CA GLN A 382 17.85 -31.31 -9.58
C GLN A 382 19.38 -31.38 -9.60
N VAL A 383 20.03 -31.10 -8.47
CA VAL A 383 21.49 -31.07 -8.30
C VAL A 383 21.89 -31.82 -7.04
N ASP A 384 23.08 -32.42 -7.07
CA ASP A 384 23.69 -33.06 -5.90
C ASP A 384 24.40 -32.02 -5.02
N LEU A 385 23.99 -31.92 -3.76
CA LEU A 385 24.51 -30.95 -2.81
C LEU A 385 25.38 -31.59 -1.72
N THR A 386 25.74 -32.87 -1.87
CA THR A 386 26.49 -33.62 -0.85
C THR A 386 27.82 -32.95 -0.49
N GLU A 387 28.60 -32.52 -1.50
CA GLU A 387 29.86 -31.79 -1.26
C GLU A 387 29.64 -30.42 -0.59
N VAL A 388 28.54 -29.74 -0.90
CA VAL A 388 28.16 -28.49 -0.22
C VAL A 388 27.89 -28.78 1.27
N TYR A 389 27.18 -29.86 1.59
CA TYR A 389 26.92 -30.26 2.97
C TYR A 389 28.21 -30.64 3.71
N HIS A 390 29.13 -31.37 3.07
CA HIS A 390 30.42 -31.69 3.67
C HIS A 390 31.24 -30.44 4.01
N ARG A 391 31.29 -29.44 3.13
CA ARG A 391 31.99 -28.17 3.43
C ARG A 391 31.33 -27.39 4.57
N LEU A 392 30.00 -27.36 4.60
CA LEU A 392 29.27 -26.73 5.71
C LEU A 392 29.47 -27.46 7.03
N LEU A 393 29.53 -28.79 7.02
CA LEU A 393 29.82 -29.59 8.22
C LEU A 393 31.27 -29.47 8.67
N ALA A 394 32.22 -29.33 7.74
CA ALA A 394 33.59 -29.03 8.10
C ALA A 394 33.70 -27.68 8.82
N LYS A 395 32.92 -26.67 8.42
CA LYS A 395 32.88 -25.34 9.05
C LYS A 395 32.09 -25.31 10.36
N PHE A 396 30.88 -25.87 10.38
CA PHE A 396 29.92 -25.69 11.48
C PHE A 396 29.71 -26.95 12.36
N GLY A 397 30.14 -28.12 11.90
CA GLY A 397 29.98 -29.39 12.63
C GLY A 397 30.61 -29.39 14.02
N PRO A 398 31.84 -28.89 14.23
CA PRO A 398 32.43 -28.79 15.56
C PRO A 398 31.60 -27.92 16.52
N TYR A 399 31.13 -26.75 16.05
CA TYR A 399 30.23 -25.87 16.81
C TYR A 399 28.91 -26.57 17.15
N MET A 400 28.35 -27.32 16.20
CA MET A 400 27.13 -28.08 16.42
C MET A 400 27.31 -29.16 17.50
N GLN A 401 28.40 -29.93 17.44
CA GLN A 401 28.69 -30.98 18.42
C GLN A 401 28.93 -30.41 19.82
N GLU A 402 29.72 -29.34 19.95
CA GLU A 402 30.02 -28.70 21.23
C GLU A 402 28.74 -28.23 21.95
N ARG A 403 27.75 -27.76 21.19
CA ARG A 403 26.50 -27.21 21.74
C ARG A 403 25.33 -28.20 21.75
N GLY A 404 25.53 -29.45 21.34
CA GLY A 404 24.45 -30.44 21.24
C GLY A 404 23.37 -30.02 20.23
N ILE A 405 23.76 -29.39 19.12
CA ILE A 405 22.88 -28.97 18.03
C ILE A 405 22.76 -30.13 17.03
N ARG A 406 21.54 -30.62 16.82
CA ARG A 406 21.28 -31.69 15.84
C ARG A 406 20.98 -31.15 14.44
N MET A 407 20.46 -29.92 14.34
CA MET A 407 20.11 -29.30 13.06
C MET A 407 20.20 -27.77 13.12
N ILE A 408 20.74 -27.17 12.06
CA ILE A 408 20.69 -25.72 11.82
C ILE A 408 19.94 -25.47 10.50
N ILE A 409 18.98 -24.54 10.51
CA ILE A 409 18.36 -24.03 9.28
C ILE A 409 19.12 -22.78 8.85
N LEU A 410 19.85 -22.88 7.74
CA LEU A 410 20.60 -21.79 7.12
C LEU A 410 19.77 -21.17 5.99
N ASP A 411 19.81 -19.85 5.85
CA ASP A 411 19.37 -19.12 4.65
C ASP A 411 20.62 -18.63 3.91
N GLY A 412 20.61 -18.79 2.59
CA GLY A 412 21.80 -18.57 1.78
C GLY A 412 21.49 -18.57 0.29
N GLU A 413 22.54 -18.28 -0.49
CA GLU A 413 22.49 -18.33 -1.95
C GLU A 413 23.27 -19.55 -2.44
N LEU A 414 22.64 -20.39 -3.27
CA LEU A 414 23.33 -21.45 -4.00
C LEU A 414 23.87 -20.89 -5.32
N MET A 415 25.19 -20.94 -5.47
CA MET A 415 25.96 -20.46 -6.61
C MET A 415 26.48 -21.67 -7.41
N PRO A 416 26.74 -21.51 -8.73
CA PRO A 416 26.38 -20.38 -9.58
C PRO A 416 24.87 -20.38 -9.92
N TRP A 417 24.35 -19.27 -10.48
CA TRP A 417 22.95 -19.16 -10.92
C TRP A 417 22.53 -20.30 -11.85
N ASN A 418 23.45 -20.78 -12.69
CA ASN A 418 23.23 -21.90 -13.59
C ASN A 418 22.73 -23.17 -12.86
N ALA A 419 23.20 -23.45 -11.64
CA ALA A 419 22.91 -24.69 -10.91
C ALA A 419 21.41 -24.99 -10.79
N LEU A 420 20.56 -23.98 -10.55
CA LEU A 420 19.09 -24.12 -10.56
C LEU A 420 18.41 -23.33 -11.68
N GLY A 421 19.15 -22.46 -12.37
CA GLY A 421 18.64 -21.51 -13.35
C GLY A 421 18.93 -21.86 -14.81
N GLU A 422 19.67 -22.93 -15.12
CA GLU A 422 20.10 -23.27 -16.47
C GLU A 422 18.97 -23.22 -17.51
N GLY A 423 17.85 -23.89 -17.22
CA GLY A 423 16.71 -23.93 -18.13
C GLY A 423 16.05 -22.56 -18.36
N LEU A 424 16.16 -21.62 -17.42
CA LEU A 424 15.69 -20.25 -17.60
C LEU A 424 16.67 -19.44 -18.47
N ILE A 425 17.96 -19.55 -18.19
CA ILE A 425 19.05 -18.93 -18.95
C ILE A 425 18.94 -19.26 -20.44
N GLN A 426 18.85 -20.56 -20.75
CA GLN A 426 18.82 -21.04 -22.14
C GLN A 426 17.54 -20.64 -22.89
N ARG A 427 16.40 -20.53 -22.20
CA ARG A 427 15.10 -20.23 -22.82
C ARG A 427 14.80 -18.75 -22.95
N GLN A 428 15.30 -17.91 -22.04
CA GLN A 428 14.89 -16.50 -21.95
C GLN A 428 16.04 -15.52 -22.23
N PHE A 429 17.27 -15.82 -21.82
CA PHE A 429 18.37 -14.85 -21.88
C PHE A 429 19.31 -15.06 -23.07
N LYS A 430 19.71 -16.31 -23.33
CA LYS A 430 20.56 -16.66 -24.49
C LYS A 430 19.93 -16.37 -25.86
N PRO A 431 18.60 -16.57 -26.08
CA PRO A 431 17.98 -16.20 -27.34
C PRO A 431 18.02 -14.69 -27.62
N ILE A 432 17.91 -13.85 -26.57
CA ILE A 432 18.02 -12.39 -26.70
C ILE A 432 19.43 -12.01 -27.12
N GLU A 433 20.46 -12.58 -26.47
CA GLU A 433 21.87 -12.37 -26.85
C GLU A 433 22.09 -12.66 -28.34
N LYS A 434 21.64 -13.83 -28.82
CA LYS A 434 21.83 -14.25 -30.22
C LYS A 434 21.03 -13.42 -31.22
N ALA A 435 19.83 -12.97 -30.85
CA ALA A 435 19.04 -12.09 -31.70
C ALA A 435 19.71 -10.73 -31.88
N LEU A 436 20.23 -10.15 -30.79
CA LEU A 436 20.95 -8.88 -30.81
C LEU A 436 22.25 -8.97 -31.63
N GLU A 437 23.01 -10.04 -31.46
CA GLU A 437 24.22 -10.30 -32.24
C GLU A 437 23.96 -10.25 -33.75
N GLY A 438 22.93 -10.96 -34.21
CA GLY A 438 22.56 -11.03 -35.62
C GLY A 438 22.01 -9.70 -36.15
N GLU A 439 21.11 -9.04 -35.41
CA GLU A 439 20.51 -7.78 -35.81
C GLU A 439 21.55 -6.66 -35.93
N LEU A 440 22.41 -6.51 -34.92
CA LEU A 440 23.41 -5.44 -34.89
C LEU A 440 24.48 -5.61 -35.97
N SER A 441 24.95 -6.85 -36.21
CA SER A 441 25.87 -7.15 -37.32
C SER A 441 25.21 -6.80 -38.66
N PHE A 442 23.95 -7.21 -38.86
CA PHE A 442 23.24 -6.93 -40.10
C PHE A 442 23.10 -5.42 -40.37
N LEU A 443 22.69 -4.64 -39.36
CA LEU A 443 22.56 -3.18 -39.49
C LEU A 443 23.90 -2.51 -39.80
N GLN A 444 24.98 -2.99 -39.20
CA GLN A 444 26.34 -2.49 -39.42
C GLN A 444 26.82 -2.79 -40.84
N ASP A 445 26.73 -4.04 -41.26
CA ASP A 445 27.23 -4.53 -42.55
C ASP A 445 26.52 -3.89 -43.75
N HIS A 446 25.25 -3.48 -43.56
CA HIS A 446 24.42 -2.89 -44.62
C HIS A 446 24.34 -1.36 -44.55
N GLY A 447 25.14 -0.70 -43.70
CA GLY A 447 25.24 0.76 -43.65
C GLY A 447 23.95 1.46 -43.22
N PHE A 448 23.17 0.85 -42.32
CA PHE A 448 21.89 1.39 -41.85
C PHE A 448 22.02 2.80 -41.26
N GLU A 449 23.04 3.04 -40.44
CA GLU A 449 23.27 4.34 -39.80
C GLU A 449 23.43 5.46 -40.84
N THR A 450 24.26 5.22 -41.87
CA THR A 450 24.46 6.17 -42.97
C THR A 450 23.18 6.42 -43.75
N ALA A 451 22.39 5.37 -44.01
CA ALA A 451 21.12 5.49 -44.71
C ALA A 451 20.09 6.30 -43.89
N LEU A 452 19.99 6.04 -42.59
CA LEU A 452 19.08 6.75 -41.69
C LEU A 452 19.49 8.22 -41.52
N GLN A 453 20.79 8.50 -41.41
CA GLN A 453 21.32 9.86 -41.37
C GLN A 453 20.96 10.62 -42.65
N SER A 454 21.23 10.03 -43.83
CA SER A 454 20.88 10.65 -45.11
C SER A 454 19.38 10.93 -45.23
N LEU A 455 18.54 9.99 -44.80
CA LEU A 455 17.09 10.17 -44.78
C LEU A 455 16.64 11.30 -43.85
N THR A 456 17.28 11.41 -42.68
CA THR A 456 17.01 12.46 -41.69
C THR A 456 17.40 13.84 -42.20
N GLU A 457 18.56 13.96 -42.84
CA GLU A 457 19.01 15.22 -43.45
C GLU A 457 18.07 15.67 -44.57
N GLN A 458 17.61 14.74 -45.43
CA GLN A 458 16.62 15.04 -46.47
C GLN A 458 15.28 15.47 -45.87
N TYR A 459 14.81 14.78 -44.83
CA TYR A 459 13.59 15.12 -44.10
C TYR A 459 13.67 16.55 -43.53
N GLN A 460 14.76 16.89 -42.83
CA GLN A 460 14.97 18.21 -42.25
C GLN A 460 15.06 19.32 -43.32
N ALA A 461 15.71 19.04 -44.45
CA ALA A 461 15.82 19.98 -45.56
C ALA A 461 14.51 20.20 -46.34
N SER A 462 13.54 19.29 -46.23
CA SER A 462 12.31 19.31 -47.04
C SER A 462 11.25 20.31 -46.56
N GLY A 463 11.33 20.79 -45.32
CA GLY A 463 10.27 21.57 -44.67
C GLY A 463 9.02 20.76 -44.27
N PHE A 464 8.99 19.45 -44.53
CA PHE A 464 7.86 18.57 -44.20
C PHE A 464 7.52 18.59 -42.71
N GLU A 465 8.54 18.70 -41.86
CA GLU A 465 8.36 18.74 -40.41
C GLU A 465 7.46 19.88 -39.93
N GLN A 466 7.55 21.05 -40.57
CA GLN A 466 6.73 22.20 -40.19
C GLN A 466 5.33 22.10 -40.77
N ASP A 467 5.23 21.60 -42.00
CA ASP A 467 3.96 21.50 -42.72
C ASP A 467 3.04 20.43 -42.12
N GLN A 468 3.59 19.33 -41.60
CA GLN A 468 2.77 18.26 -41.02
C GLN A 468 1.90 18.72 -39.84
N TYR A 469 2.30 19.79 -39.16
CA TYR A 469 1.54 20.40 -38.06
C TYR A 469 0.54 21.47 -38.51
N ARG A 470 0.57 21.87 -39.78
CA ARG A 470 -0.22 22.99 -40.33
C ARG A 470 -1.16 22.57 -41.45
N MET A 471 -0.91 21.44 -42.09
CA MET A 471 -1.64 20.97 -43.27
C MET A 471 -2.30 19.62 -42.99
N PRO A 472 -3.51 19.37 -43.52
CA PRO A 472 -4.13 18.06 -43.46
C PRO A 472 -3.38 17.05 -44.35
N LYS A 473 -3.50 15.75 -44.04
CA LYS A 473 -2.81 14.64 -44.72
C LYS A 473 -2.87 14.70 -46.26
N LYS A 474 -4.04 15.06 -46.81
CA LYS A 474 -4.25 15.12 -48.26
C LYS A 474 -3.32 16.15 -48.90
N ASP A 475 -3.27 17.34 -48.33
CA ASP A 475 -2.48 18.46 -48.85
C ASP A 475 -0.97 18.21 -48.71
N LEU A 476 -0.54 17.49 -47.65
CA LEU A 476 0.85 17.02 -47.52
C LEU A 476 1.21 16.02 -48.63
N SER A 477 0.32 15.07 -48.90
CA SER A 477 0.53 14.09 -49.97
C SER A 477 0.54 14.74 -51.34
N ASP A 478 -0.27 15.77 -51.56
CA ASP A 478 -0.33 16.51 -52.82
C ASP A 478 0.91 17.41 -53.01
N LYS A 479 1.41 18.03 -51.92
CA LYS A 479 2.59 18.90 -51.94
C LYS A 479 3.92 18.14 -52.10
N TYR A 480 4.11 17.07 -51.34
CA TYR A 480 5.37 16.32 -51.27
C TYR A 480 5.38 15.06 -52.14
N GLY A 481 4.22 14.61 -52.60
CA GLY A 481 4.04 13.34 -53.27
C GLY A 481 3.82 12.19 -52.29
N ALA A 482 3.01 11.21 -52.70
CA ALA A 482 2.61 10.08 -51.85
C ALA A 482 3.80 9.27 -51.31
N SER A 483 4.85 9.07 -52.12
CA SER A 483 6.05 8.31 -51.71
C SER A 483 6.82 9.02 -50.58
N VAL A 484 7.10 10.32 -50.75
CA VAL A 484 7.80 11.13 -49.74
C VAL A 484 6.99 11.22 -48.46
N TYR A 485 5.68 11.44 -48.58
CA TYR A 485 4.78 11.43 -47.42
C TYR A 485 4.87 10.12 -46.63
N GLN A 486 4.80 8.97 -47.31
CA GLN A 486 4.87 7.67 -46.62
C GLN A 486 6.23 7.43 -45.95
N ASN A 487 7.31 7.94 -46.53
CA ASN A 487 8.65 7.85 -45.94
C ASN A 487 8.81 8.80 -44.74
N TYR A 488 8.32 10.03 -44.83
CA TYR A 488 8.59 11.10 -43.86
C TYR A 488 7.64 11.15 -42.67
N LYS A 489 6.39 10.65 -42.81
CA LYS A 489 5.35 10.72 -41.77
C LYS A 489 5.74 10.15 -40.40
N HIS A 490 6.79 9.34 -40.31
CA HIS A 490 7.27 8.73 -39.06
C HIS A 490 8.69 9.16 -38.68
N ILE A 491 9.38 9.94 -39.52
CA ILE A 491 10.80 10.27 -39.30
C ILE A 491 10.98 11.12 -38.06
N HIS A 492 10.07 12.06 -37.79
CA HIS A 492 10.10 12.84 -36.55
C HIS A 492 10.16 11.94 -35.30
N GLU A 493 9.23 10.98 -35.20
CA GLU A 493 9.18 10.04 -34.06
C GLU A 493 10.41 9.12 -33.98
N ILE A 494 10.97 8.73 -35.14
CA ILE A 494 12.19 7.91 -35.21
C ILE A 494 13.38 8.71 -34.71
N VAL A 495 13.58 9.95 -35.19
CA VAL A 495 14.71 10.82 -34.82
C VAL A 495 14.67 11.19 -33.34
N GLU A 496 13.48 11.46 -32.78
CA GLU A 496 13.34 11.76 -31.35
C GLU A 496 13.77 10.61 -30.44
N ARG A 497 13.71 9.37 -30.93
CA ARG A 497 13.95 8.15 -30.15
C ARG A 497 15.20 7.38 -30.57
N SER A 498 15.79 7.74 -31.70
CA SER A 498 16.93 7.04 -32.27
C SER A 498 18.14 7.12 -31.35
N VAL A 499 18.86 6.01 -31.28
CA VAL A 499 20.12 5.85 -30.58
C VAL A 499 21.09 5.30 -31.62
N SER A 500 22.34 5.77 -31.63
CA SER A 500 23.27 5.38 -32.70
C SER A 500 23.60 3.89 -32.62
N LEU A 501 23.90 3.28 -33.76
CA LEU A 501 24.28 1.87 -33.80
C LEU A 501 25.49 1.57 -32.89
N ALA A 502 26.43 2.51 -32.76
CA ALA A 502 27.57 2.38 -31.84
C ALA A 502 27.12 2.24 -30.37
N GLN A 503 26.14 3.03 -29.95
CA GLN A 503 25.58 2.95 -28.59
C GLN A 503 24.76 1.66 -28.38
N HIS A 504 24.09 1.16 -29.42
CA HIS A 504 23.44 -0.16 -29.38
C HIS A 504 24.45 -1.30 -29.19
N ILE A 505 25.58 -1.26 -29.92
CA ILE A 505 26.66 -2.25 -29.80
C ILE A 505 27.25 -2.21 -28.38
N GLU A 506 27.55 -1.02 -27.84
CA GLU A 506 28.05 -0.89 -26.46
C GLU A 506 27.08 -1.49 -25.44
N ALA A 507 25.79 -1.18 -25.54
CA ALA A 507 24.77 -1.71 -24.65
C ALA A 507 24.61 -3.24 -24.76
N TYR A 508 24.72 -3.78 -25.97
CA TYR A 508 24.72 -5.23 -26.22
C TYR A 508 25.94 -5.91 -25.59
N GLU A 509 27.14 -5.34 -25.75
CA GLU A 509 28.37 -5.88 -25.14
C GLU A 509 28.29 -5.89 -23.62
N THR A 510 27.69 -4.87 -22.99
CA THR A 510 27.40 -4.90 -21.54
C THR A 510 26.46 -6.05 -21.20
N TYR A 511 25.33 -6.20 -21.89
CA TYR A 511 24.38 -7.30 -21.65
C TYR A 511 25.05 -8.67 -21.80
N LYS A 512 25.81 -8.87 -22.87
CA LYS A 512 26.54 -10.12 -23.15
C LYS A 512 27.55 -10.44 -22.06
N ARG A 513 28.40 -9.47 -21.68
CA ARG A 513 29.41 -9.66 -20.62
C ARG A 513 28.78 -10.03 -19.29
N GLN A 514 27.68 -9.36 -18.93
CA GLN A 514 26.97 -9.65 -17.68
C GLN A 514 26.34 -11.06 -17.73
N LEU A 515 25.77 -11.45 -18.88
CA LEU A 515 25.20 -12.79 -19.04
C LEU A 515 26.30 -13.86 -18.97
N GLU A 516 27.45 -13.65 -19.60
CA GLU A 516 28.62 -14.55 -19.50
C GLU A 516 29.07 -14.69 -18.05
N LEU A 517 29.25 -13.57 -17.34
CA LEU A 517 29.70 -13.54 -15.95
C LEU A 517 28.79 -14.34 -15.00
N TYR A 518 27.47 -14.25 -15.15
CA TYR A 518 26.53 -14.84 -14.19
C TYR A 518 25.92 -16.17 -14.62
N ALA A 519 25.91 -16.49 -15.92
CA ALA A 519 25.32 -17.72 -16.42
C ALA A 519 26.34 -18.86 -16.61
N GLU A 520 27.63 -18.57 -16.44
CA GLU A 520 28.70 -19.57 -16.57
C GLU A 520 28.52 -20.71 -15.56
N ALA A 521 28.82 -21.92 -16.02
CA ALA A 521 28.87 -23.08 -15.16
C ALA A 521 30.15 -23.02 -14.32
N GLY A 522 30.04 -23.35 -13.04
CA GLY A 522 31.14 -23.30 -12.09
C GLY A 522 30.92 -24.31 -10.98
N GLU A 523 31.90 -24.41 -10.09
CA GLU A 523 31.78 -25.25 -8.91
C GLU A 523 30.61 -24.75 -8.05
N MET A 524 29.75 -25.68 -7.61
CA MET A 524 28.63 -25.31 -6.76
C MET A 524 29.14 -24.85 -5.40
N GLU A 525 28.71 -23.66 -4.96
CA GLU A 525 29.04 -23.10 -3.66
C GLU A 525 27.78 -22.62 -2.96
N TYR A 526 27.76 -22.68 -1.63
CA TYR A 526 26.67 -22.12 -0.85
C TYR A 526 27.20 -20.99 0.02
N ARG A 527 26.59 -19.81 -0.13
CA ARG A 527 26.95 -18.59 0.61
C ARG A 527 25.86 -18.32 1.66
N PRO A 528 26.00 -18.85 2.90
CA PRO A 528 25.03 -18.60 3.97
C PRO A 528 25.12 -17.15 4.45
N PHE A 529 23.97 -16.53 4.71
CA PHE A 529 23.89 -15.17 5.23
C PHE A 529 22.96 -15.00 6.44
N ALA A 530 22.24 -16.05 6.85
CA ALA A 530 21.52 -16.07 8.11
C ALA A 530 21.35 -17.49 8.68
N ILE A 531 21.32 -17.60 10.01
CA ILE A 531 20.79 -18.75 10.72
C ILE A 531 19.34 -18.43 11.06
N LEU A 532 18.41 -19.20 10.48
CA LEU A 532 16.99 -19.02 10.73
C LEU A 532 16.54 -19.68 12.03
N LYS A 533 17.11 -20.84 12.35
CA LYS A 533 16.71 -21.66 13.50
C LYS A 533 17.77 -22.68 13.86
N ILE A 534 17.92 -22.93 15.15
CA ILE A 534 18.77 -23.97 15.72
C ILE A 534 17.87 -24.97 16.46
N VAL A 535 18.11 -26.26 16.26
CA VAL A 535 17.39 -27.34 16.94
C VAL A 535 18.40 -28.23 17.65
N PHE A 536 18.20 -28.39 18.96
CA PHE A 536 19.09 -29.13 19.86
C PHE A 536 18.69 -30.59 19.98
N GLU A 537 19.63 -31.45 20.40
CA GLU A 537 19.41 -32.87 20.66
C GLU A 537 18.34 -33.12 21.74
N ASN A 538 18.23 -32.23 22.72
CA ASN A 538 17.24 -32.29 23.79
C ASN A 538 15.81 -31.87 23.36
N GLY A 539 15.61 -31.53 22.08
CA GLY A 539 14.34 -31.05 21.52
C GLY A 539 14.05 -29.56 21.77
N GLY A 540 14.97 -28.84 22.41
CA GLY A 540 14.94 -27.38 22.49
C GLY A 540 15.18 -26.75 21.11
N GLU A 541 14.68 -25.54 20.92
CA GLU A 541 14.85 -24.79 19.68
C GLU A 541 15.12 -23.31 19.98
N GLU A 542 15.92 -22.69 19.13
CA GLU A 542 16.31 -21.29 19.25
C GLU A 542 16.17 -20.57 17.91
N LEU A 543 15.60 -19.37 17.94
CA LEU A 543 15.68 -18.39 16.86
C LEU A 543 16.76 -17.37 17.25
N PRO A 544 17.95 -17.40 16.61
CA PRO A 544 19.07 -16.57 17.05
C PRO A 544 18.72 -15.07 17.06
N GLN A 545 19.10 -14.38 18.12
CA GLN A 545 18.87 -12.93 18.31
C GLN A 545 20.13 -12.09 18.04
N TRP A 546 21.05 -12.62 17.23
CA TRP A 546 22.31 -11.95 16.91
C TRP A 546 22.08 -10.73 16.04
N SER A 547 23.02 -9.79 16.07
CA SER A 547 22.99 -8.69 15.10
C SER A 547 23.24 -9.23 13.69
N THR A 548 22.73 -8.54 12.67
CA THR A 548 22.92 -8.96 11.28
C THR A 548 24.40 -9.10 10.92
N SER A 549 25.25 -8.16 11.36
CA SER A 549 26.70 -8.22 11.11
C SER A 549 27.39 -9.35 11.88
N GLU A 550 27.02 -9.58 13.14
CA GLU A 550 27.56 -10.68 13.95
C GLU A 550 27.25 -12.04 13.32
N MET A 551 25.99 -12.25 12.93
CA MET A 551 25.54 -13.48 12.27
C MET A 551 26.24 -13.71 10.93
N TYR A 552 26.40 -12.66 10.15
CA TYR A 552 27.07 -12.76 8.87
C TYR A 552 28.56 -13.08 9.02
N GLY A 553 29.26 -12.45 9.97
CA GLY A 553 30.67 -12.74 10.25
C GLY A 553 30.93 -14.15 10.78
N PHE A 554 29.95 -14.77 11.44
CA PHE A 554 30.03 -16.20 11.80
C PHE A 554 29.87 -17.13 10.58
N LEU A 555 29.01 -16.74 9.64
CA LEU A 555 28.63 -17.59 8.50
C LEU A 555 29.59 -17.46 7.31
N SER A 556 30.06 -16.26 7.05
CA SER A 556 30.77 -15.89 5.82
C SER A 556 32.09 -15.19 6.15
N ASP A 557 33.11 -15.50 5.35
CA ASP A 557 34.40 -14.81 5.37
C ASP A 557 34.42 -13.64 4.36
N ASP A 558 33.31 -13.43 3.64
CA ASP A 558 33.16 -12.32 2.72
C ASP A 558 32.96 -11.00 3.46
N GLU A 559 33.50 -9.94 2.90
CA GLU A 559 33.41 -8.59 3.44
C GLU A 559 31.96 -8.08 3.54
N SER A 560 31.63 -7.44 4.65
CA SER A 560 30.40 -6.68 4.88
C SER A 560 30.71 -5.40 5.65
N VAL A 561 29.83 -4.41 5.57
CA VAL A 561 30.00 -3.13 6.29
C VAL A 561 28.81 -2.88 7.20
N SER A 562 29.07 -2.51 8.46
CA SER A 562 28.07 -2.03 9.41
C SER A 562 28.13 -0.50 9.47
N LEU A 563 26.99 0.16 9.29
CA LEU A 563 26.87 1.61 9.16
C LEU A 563 25.96 2.18 10.24
N ASP A 564 26.30 3.37 10.74
CA ASP A 564 25.40 4.22 11.53
C ASP A 564 24.95 5.42 10.69
N LEU A 565 23.69 5.41 10.25
CA LEU A 565 23.10 6.41 9.35
C LEU A 565 22.90 7.79 9.99
N SER A 566 23.20 7.94 11.29
CA SER A 566 23.34 9.24 11.92
C SER A 566 24.66 9.93 11.57
N GLU A 567 25.69 9.16 11.19
CA GLU A 567 27.00 9.67 10.80
C GLU A 567 27.05 10.05 9.31
N PRO A 568 27.55 11.25 8.95
CA PRO A 568 27.64 11.68 7.56
C PRO A 568 28.51 10.78 6.68
N GLU A 569 29.60 10.23 7.24
CA GLU A 569 30.55 9.38 6.50
C GLU A 569 29.97 8.03 6.07
N SER A 570 28.90 7.57 6.73
CA SER A 570 28.27 6.27 6.43
C SER A 570 27.79 6.15 4.98
N TYR A 571 27.34 7.25 4.37
CA TYR A 571 26.91 7.25 2.95
C TYR A 571 28.10 7.11 2.00
N ALA A 572 29.21 7.78 2.32
CA ALA A 572 30.44 7.69 1.53
C ALA A 572 31.07 6.29 1.67
N GLU A 573 31.05 5.71 2.87
CA GLU A 573 31.50 4.33 3.11
C GLU A 573 30.65 3.31 2.37
N ALA A 574 29.32 3.43 2.44
CA ALA A 574 28.40 2.61 1.66
C ALA A 574 28.71 2.69 0.15
N GLY A 575 28.95 3.90 -0.36
CA GLY A 575 29.31 4.12 -1.76
C GLY A 575 30.62 3.44 -2.16
N ARG A 576 31.66 3.53 -1.32
CA ARG A 576 32.94 2.82 -1.55
C ARG A 576 32.75 1.31 -1.56
N PHE A 577 31.99 0.78 -0.60
CA PHE A 577 31.73 -0.66 -0.53
C PHE A 577 30.93 -1.15 -1.74
N PHE A 578 29.88 -0.42 -2.13
CA PHE A 578 29.10 -0.74 -3.32
C PHE A 578 29.98 -0.74 -4.57
N ALA A 579 30.77 0.32 -4.80
CA ALA A 579 31.67 0.41 -5.95
C ALA A 579 32.71 -0.73 -5.97
N LYS A 580 33.29 -1.09 -4.82
CA LYS A 580 34.21 -2.22 -4.71
C LYS A 580 33.54 -3.53 -5.13
N LEU A 581 32.34 -3.81 -4.62
CA LEU A 581 31.64 -5.05 -4.96
C LEU A 581 31.24 -5.09 -6.45
N THR A 582 30.75 -3.99 -7.00
CA THR A 582 30.18 -3.98 -8.36
C THR A 582 31.22 -3.81 -9.45
N THR A 583 32.25 -3.01 -9.21
CA THR A 583 33.25 -2.65 -10.22
C THR A 583 34.48 -3.55 -10.14
N GLU A 584 34.97 -3.87 -8.93
CA GLU A 584 36.18 -4.67 -8.75
C GLU A 584 35.87 -6.17 -8.64
N LYS A 585 34.80 -6.54 -7.89
CA LYS A 585 34.39 -7.94 -7.71
C LYS A 585 33.28 -8.40 -8.66
N HIS A 586 32.78 -7.51 -9.52
CA HIS A 586 31.72 -7.77 -10.50
C HIS A 586 30.46 -8.44 -9.91
N MET A 587 30.11 -8.13 -8.66
CA MET A 587 28.91 -8.67 -8.01
C MET A 587 27.65 -7.92 -8.41
N GLU A 588 26.49 -8.56 -8.28
CA GLU A 588 25.19 -7.98 -8.65
C GLU A 588 24.93 -6.64 -7.92
N GLY A 589 25.37 -6.53 -6.67
CA GLY A 589 25.20 -5.31 -5.89
C GLY A 589 25.29 -5.60 -4.39
N VAL A 590 24.50 -4.87 -3.61
CA VAL A 590 24.43 -5.02 -2.14
C VAL A 590 23.01 -5.32 -1.67
N VAL A 591 22.92 -5.92 -0.50
CA VAL A 591 21.69 -6.02 0.29
C VAL A 591 21.87 -5.20 1.56
N ILE A 592 21.03 -4.19 1.76
CA ILE A 592 20.93 -3.39 2.98
C ILE A 592 20.00 -4.12 3.94
N LYS A 593 20.45 -4.35 5.18
CA LYS A 593 19.69 -5.02 6.24
C LYS A 593 19.78 -4.20 7.52
N PRO A 594 18.72 -4.13 8.34
CA PRO A 594 18.84 -3.53 9.67
C PRO A 594 19.76 -4.40 10.56
N GLU A 595 20.55 -3.80 11.46
CA GLU A 595 21.34 -4.57 12.43
C GLU A 595 20.45 -5.40 13.36
N ALA A 596 19.29 -4.87 13.71
CA ALA A 596 18.21 -5.58 14.38
C ALA A 596 16.87 -5.19 13.75
N TRP A 597 16.08 -6.17 13.32
CA TRP A 597 14.79 -5.91 12.68
C TRP A 597 13.66 -5.82 13.72
N ASP A 598 13.02 -4.65 13.81
CA ASP A 598 11.93 -4.37 14.75
C ASP A 598 10.53 -4.39 14.11
N GLY A 599 10.47 -4.73 12.82
CA GLY A 599 9.22 -4.77 12.07
C GLY A 599 8.75 -3.45 11.48
N ARG A 600 9.48 -2.33 11.62
CA ARG A 600 9.12 -1.03 11.00
C ARG A 600 9.51 -0.95 9.53
N THR A 601 10.65 -1.53 9.17
CA THR A 601 11.20 -1.55 7.81
C THR A 601 11.03 -2.91 7.14
N VAL A 602 11.41 -3.02 5.85
CA VAL A 602 11.70 -4.33 5.26
C VAL A 602 12.93 -4.96 5.91
N PRO A 603 12.99 -6.30 6.04
CA PRO A 603 14.12 -7.00 6.65
C PRO A 603 15.40 -6.95 5.79
N TYR A 604 15.24 -6.69 4.50
CA TYR A 604 16.33 -6.63 3.54
C TYR A 604 15.88 -5.88 2.29
N MET A 605 16.78 -5.08 1.72
CA MET A 605 16.56 -4.29 0.51
C MET A 605 17.74 -4.45 -0.43
N LYS A 606 17.49 -4.75 -1.71
CA LYS A 606 18.55 -4.84 -2.73
C LYS A 606 18.83 -3.50 -3.38
N VAL A 607 20.09 -3.26 -3.69
CA VAL A 607 20.53 -2.21 -4.61
C VAL A 607 21.43 -2.90 -5.62
N ARG A 608 20.99 -2.92 -6.88
CA ARG A 608 21.70 -3.63 -7.96
C ARG A 608 22.47 -2.65 -8.82
N ASN A 609 23.60 -3.12 -9.34
CA ASN A 609 24.46 -2.30 -10.18
C ASN A 609 23.84 -2.09 -11.58
N PRO A 610 24.15 -0.95 -12.25
CA PRO A 610 23.57 -0.64 -13.55
C PRO A 610 23.87 -1.68 -14.64
N ASP A 611 25.04 -2.31 -14.64
CA ASP A 611 25.37 -3.28 -15.69
C ASP A 611 24.51 -4.53 -15.53
N TYR A 612 24.34 -5.03 -14.30
CA TYR A 612 23.44 -6.15 -14.01
C TYR A 612 22.00 -5.88 -14.43
N LEU A 613 21.51 -4.65 -14.21
CA LEU A 613 20.14 -4.26 -14.58
C LEU A 613 19.86 -4.38 -16.10
N SER A 614 20.90 -4.45 -16.95
CA SER A 614 20.72 -4.75 -18.38
C SER A 614 20.11 -6.12 -18.64
N ILE A 615 20.42 -7.12 -17.80
CA ILE A 615 19.82 -8.45 -17.86
C ILE A 615 18.33 -8.39 -17.50
N ILE A 616 17.96 -7.51 -16.57
CA ILE A 616 16.60 -7.45 -16.01
C ILE A 616 15.65 -6.56 -16.82
N TYR A 617 16.14 -5.41 -17.30
CA TYR A 617 15.32 -4.41 -18.01
C TYR A 617 15.55 -4.39 -19.53
N GLY A 618 16.48 -5.20 -20.03
CA GLY A 618 16.91 -5.28 -21.43
C GLY A 618 18.18 -4.48 -21.70
N TYR A 619 18.96 -4.86 -22.72
CA TYR A 619 20.24 -4.21 -23.06
C TYR A 619 20.11 -2.68 -23.26
N ASP A 620 19.00 -2.26 -23.87
CA ASP A 620 18.61 -0.90 -24.22
C ASP A 620 18.00 -0.10 -23.06
N TYR A 621 17.92 -0.64 -21.83
CA TYR A 621 17.15 0.00 -20.76
C TYR A 621 17.63 1.40 -20.36
N ARG A 622 18.91 1.70 -20.59
CA ARG A 622 19.54 3.01 -20.33
C ARG A 622 19.35 4.02 -21.46
N PHE A 623 18.73 3.63 -22.58
CA PHE A 623 18.47 4.57 -23.66
C PHE A 623 17.54 5.69 -23.18
N PRO A 624 17.80 6.96 -23.54
CA PRO A 624 17.18 8.11 -22.88
C PRO A 624 15.64 8.04 -22.81
N HIS A 625 14.99 7.64 -23.90
CA HIS A 625 13.54 7.55 -23.96
C HIS A 625 12.99 6.44 -23.04
N LYS A 626 13.64 5.28 -23.00
CA LYS A 626 13.24 4.11 -22.20
C LYS A 626 13.55 4.33 -20.73
N TYR A 627 14.74 4.83 -20.41
CA TYR A 627 15.17 5.07 -19.04
C TYR A 627 14.32 6.12 -18.33
N ARG A 628 14.00 7.25 -18.99
CA ARG A 628 13.06 8.26 -18.44
C ARG A 628 11.69 7.66 -18.15
N LYS A 629 11.19 6.79 -19.03
CA LYS A 629 9.92 6.08 -18.83
C LYS A 629 10.00 5.13 -17.63
N LEU A 630 11.08 4.35 -17.51
CA LEU A 630 11.30 3.43 -16.39
C LEU A 630 11.36 4.18 -15.05
N LEU A 631 12.12 5.27 -14.97
CA LEU A 631 12.17 6.13 -13.80
C LEU A 631 10.77 6.64 -13.43
N LYS A 632 10.01 7.20 -14.38
CA LYS A 632 8.66 7.69 -14.09
C LYS A 632 7.70 6.58 -13.61
N GLN A 633 7.87 5.35 -14.09
CA GLN A 633 6.95 4.23 -13.83
C GLN A 633 7.32 3.37 -12.61
N LYS A 634 8.59 3.34 -12.19
CA LYS A 634 9.02 2.49 -11.07
C LYS A 634 8.27 2.88 -9.79
N SER A 635 7.59 1.91 -9.19
CA SER A 635 6.94 2.03 -7.88
C SER A 635 7.22 0.80 -7.05
N ILE A 636 7.81 1.00 -5.86
CA ILE A 636 8.24 -0.11 -4.99
C ILE A 636 7.28 -0.36 -3.82
N SER A 637 6.27 0.50 -3.60
CA SER A 637 5.44 0.47 -2.39
C SER A 637 4.74 -0.87 -2.15
N ARG A 638 4.26 -1.53 -3.22
CA ARG A 638 3.63 -2.85 -3.13
C ARG A 638 4.67 -3.94 -2.80
N LYS A 639 5.85 -3.87 -3.40
CA LYS A 639 6.95 -4.83 -3.16
C LYS A 639 7.53 -4.70 -1.75
N LEU A 640 7.66 -3.48 -1.22
CA LEU A 640 8.04 -3.22 0.18
C LEU A 640 7.05 -3.90 1.15
N ARG A 641 5.75 -3.63 0.99
CA ARG A 641 4.71 -4.22 1.86
C ARG A 641 4.73 -5.75 1.81
N THR A 642 4.80 -6.30 0.61
CA THR A 642 4.82 -7.76 0.39
C THR A 642 6.04 -8.40 1.04
N SER A 643 7.24 -7.84 0.83
CA SER A 643 8.50 -8.29 1.43
C SER A 643 8.44 -8.33 2.97
N GLN A 644 7.93 -7.26 3.58
CA GLN A 644 7.77 -7.16 5.03
C GLN A 644 6.75 -8.18 5.59
N ASN A 645 5.62 -8.36 4.90
CA ASN A 645 4.57 -9.30 5.30
C ASN A 645 5.04 -10.75 5.19
N GLU A 646 5.65 -11.12 4.06
CA GLU A 646 6.15 -12.47 3.85
C GLU A 646 7.23 -12.85 4.86
N TYR A 647 8.15 -11.94 5.19
CA TYR A 647 9.14 -12.21 6.22
C TYR A 647 8.50 -12.41 7.59
N ARG A 648 7.53 -11.56 7.98
CA ARG A 648 6.77 -11.72 9.23
C ARG A 648 6.05 -13.06 9.30
N LEU A 649 5.47 -13.51 8.19
CA LEU A 649 4.79 -14.80 8.09
C LEU A 649 5.77 -15.97 8.10
N GLY A 650 6.94 -15.83 7.47
CA GLY A 650 8.04 -16.79 7.56
C GLY A 650 8.55 -16.97 8.99
N LEU A 651 8.69 -15.89 9.76
CA LEU A 651 9.01 -15.97 11.19
C LEU A 651 7.93 -16.70 12.01
N ARG A 652 6.64 -16.53 11.66
CA ARG A 652 5.56 -17.31 12.27
C ARG A 652 5.67 -18.80 11.95
N MET A 653 6.09 -19.16 10.73
CA MET A 653 6.36 -20.56 10.40
C MET A 653 7.51 -21.10 11.26
N LEU A 654 8.62 -20.36 11.37
CA LEU A 654 9.78 -20.74 12.20
C LEU A 654 9.44 -20.93 13.69
N GLY A 655 8.45 -20.17 14.19
CA GLY A 655 7.94 -20.30 15.56
C GLY A 655 7.18 -21.60 15.84
N VAL A 656 6.79 -22.38 14.82
CA VAL A 656 6.29 -23.74 15.01
C VAL A 656 7.47 -24.68 15.22
N LYS A 657 7.39 -25.56 16.23
CA LYS A 657 8.46 -26.52 16.49
C LYS A 657 8.64 -27.48 15.34
N TYR A 658 9.88 -27.73 14.95
CA TYR A 658 10.22 -28.56 13.79
C TYR A 658 9.62 -29.97 13.90
N ASP A 659 9.66 -30.55 15.09
CA ASP A 659 9.12 -31.89 15.34
C ASP A 659 7.59 -31.95 15.28
N GLU A 660 6.90 -30.83 15.55
CA GLU A 660 5.43 -30.68 15.53
C GLU A 660 4.89 -30.37 14.12
N ILE A 661 5.75 -30.20 13.11
CA ILE A 661 5.30 -29.95 11.73
C ILE A 661 4.72 -31.24 11.15
N GLU A 662 3.40 -31.27 11.06
CA GLU A 662 2.63 -32.35 10.45
C GLU A 662 1.43 -31.79 9.65
N PRO A 663 0.87 -32.55 8.69
CA PRO A 663 -0.22 -32.10 7.82
C PRO A 663 -1.42 -31.45 8.51
N MET A 664 -1.75 -31.87 9.74
CA MET A 664 -2.92 -31.38 10.48
C MET A 664 -2.56 -30.35 11.57
N HIS A 665 -1.29 -29.92 11.66
CA HIS A 665 -0.86 -28.98 12.69
C HIS A 665 -1.44 -27.57 12.43
N ALA A 666 -2.43 -27.17 13.22
CA ALA A 666 -3.25 -25.98 12.96
C ALA A 666 -2.44 -24.68 12.84
N ALA A 667 -1.48 -24.44 13.74
CA ALA A 667 -0.69 -23.21 13.71
C ALA A 667 0.26 -23.14 12.50
N TYR A 668 0.77 -24.30 12.05
CA TYR A 668 1.60 -24.38 10.86
C TYR A 668 0.76 -24.13 9.59
N GLN A 669 -0.38 -24.80 9.50
CA GLN A 669 -1.33 -24.63 8.39
C GLN A 669 -1.76 -23.16 8.28
N GLU A 670 -2.09 -22.51 9.39
CA GLU A 670 -2.43 -21.08 9.38
C GLU A 670 -1.25 -20.22 8.90
N ALA A 671 -0.04 -20.39 9.47
CA ALA A 671 1.11 -19.57 9.11
C ALA A 671 1.51 -19.74 7.63
N ALA A 672 1.61 -20.98 7.17
CA ALA A 672 1.98 -21.30 5.80
C ALA A 672 0.88 -20.89 4.80
N ALA A 673 -0.40 -21.07 5.11
CA ALA A 673 -1.49 -20.63 4.23
C ALA A 673 -1.52 -19.11 4.04
N ASN A 674 -1.36 -18.34 5.12
CA ASN A 674 -1.26 -16.88 5.01
C ASN A 674 -0.04 -16.46 4.17
N LEU A 675 1.11 -17.14 4.35
CA LEU A 675 2.31 -16.85 3.56
C LEU A 675 2.09 -17.13 2.08
N LEU A 676 1.55 -18.29 1.73
CA LEU A 676 1.30 -18.68 0.35
C LEU A 676 0.28 -17.76 -0.33
N PHE A 677 -0.73 -17.30 0.41
CA PHE A 677 -1.68 -16.30 -0.08
C PHE A 677 -1.03 -14.95 -0.39
N GLU A 678 -0.07 -14.51 0.45
CA GLU A 678 0.71 -13.30 0.18
C GLU A 678 1.61 -13.49 -1.05
N VAL A 679 2.30 -14.63 -1.14
CA VAL A 679 3.17 -14.99 -2.28
C VAL A 679 2.39 -15.04 -3.60
N ALA A 680 1.15 -15.56 -3.59
CA ALA A 680 0.31 -15.61 -4.78
C ALA A 680 0.01 -14.21 -5.35
N GLN A 681 -0.04 -13.18 -4.50
CA GLN A 681 -0.26 -11.79 -4.92
C GLN A 681 0.98 -11.16 -5.55
N GLU A 682 2.16 -11.79 -5.47
CA GLU A 682 3.37 -11.29 -6.16
C GLU A 682 3.21 -11.24 -7.67
N GLN A 683 2.34 -12.07 -8.26
CA GLN A 683 2.11 -12.13 -9.72
C GLN A 683 1.60 -10.82 -10.31
N GLU A 684 0.97 -9.97 -9.50
CA GLU A 684 0.48 -8.65 -9.92
C GLU A 684 1.52 -7.52 -9.72
N ILE A 685 2.71 -7.85 -9.23
CA ILE A 685 3.81 -6.90 -9.02
C ILE A 685 4.77 -6.99 -10.20
N ASP A 686 5.39 -5.87 -10.56
CA ASP A 686 6.43 -5.85 -11.59
C ASP A 686 7.55 -6.87 -11.26
N PRO A 687 7.76 -7.90 -12.09
CA PRO A 687 8.71 -8.98 -11.82
C PRO A 687 10.17 -8.53 -11.88
N ARG A 688 10.43 -7.33 -12.42
CA ARG A 688 11.78 -6.75 -12.48
C ARG A 688 12.23 -6.15 -11.15
N LEU A 689 11.29 -5.96 -10.20
CA LEU A 689 11.56 -5.33 -8.91
C LEU A 689 12.38 -6.19 -7.99
#